data_AF-A0A662ERX0-F1
#
_entry.id   AF-A0A662ERX0-F1
#
_cell.length_a   1.000
_cell.length_b   1.000
_cell.length_c   1.000
_cell.angle_alpha   90.00
_cell.angle_beta   90.00
_cell.angle_gamma   90.00
#
_symmetry.space_group_name_H-M   'P 1'
#
loop_
_entity.id
_entity.type
_entity.pdbx_description
1 polymer ?
#
loop_
_entity_poly.entity_id
_entity_poly.type
_entity_poly.pdbx_seq_one_letter_code
_entity_poly.pdbx_strand_id
1 'polypeptide(L)'
;MKVELIRVELRRPTYRYLGFAHVRSGDGREYRLPMTGTVAQWLEVGAEYELRLSRETEIGFDDYRLNGEIPIWPLFAREYAAERTSPVSGETLYSYRVLAREARYERDYEAIVELEQYHYASDEELLAWWHCEACDRYEEANARPHCPKCGAPMRFHDLKSATRASRFLVLELLEREPYEPQYVGYVRVDPPIPAMNRRLPDGTIERDIRRRVFPGEWFAHPFAPRGGEGAGEWWELQGEALKGARSPVARLARVVVHPDYRVDGLGQLAIRALVDWMRERWVPDMRRPKEALETIAMMARYNPFMEKAGFVYLWDTGSGRPVLYLPLSDRARKAIEDFLARDPVAKDHRGKLYRPRFEPVEPLSRPIRLRKLFKSYSNELTLEDLSEPVREALEAFGVRERMIQRYVIKNGEIEIEPGKITAIVGASGSGKTTLLRIIWGLLTGCDDPLYRPDAGEWELPANARVQLLIPGEVEPDFGDAAVIEVLYRICGDEALAIEILNYAGISDAVLYRARFRELSTGQKERAKIAWVLAHRPNLILIDEFGAHLDPATARRVARRMSQLSREKGITLVLVTHRREILEALEPDAVYMVGYGTLFRADEVPERGFRVREPYATYIVEGKKRWEVRRYPTGVRGKVGVVSGDKVIGTVEILGSKGPYTLEELREHPDRHLADGRFLKEYARGEKLYVWELGEARKFHEPVEFEPQRGQRTWIRLRRKGYRRGESSEDVTRNGA
;
A
#
# COMPACT_ATOMS: atom_id res chain seq x y z
N MET A 1 5.74 43.26 21.52
CA MET A 1 6.48 43.95 22.58
C MET A 1 7.71 43.12 22.93
N LYS A 2 8.82 43.74 23.34
CA LYS A 2 9.96 43.02 23.91
C LYS A 2 9.66 42.64 25.36
N VAL A 3 10.00 41.42 25.74
CA VAL A 3 9.85 40.91 27.10
C VAL A 3 11.09 40.14 27.53
N GLU A 4 11.46 40.24 28.79
CA GLU A 4 12.53 39.46 29.42
C GLU A 4 11.94 38.23 30.11
N LEU A 5 12.53 37.05 29.93
CA LEU A 5 12.12 35.86 30.67
C LEU A 5 12.64 35.89 32.11
N ILE A 6 11.74 35.94 33.07
CA ILE A 6 12.06 36.03 34.50
C ILE A 6 12.27 34.65 35.12
N ARG A 7 11.39 33.69 34.79
CA ARG A 7 11.44 32.32 35.31
C ARG A 7 10.59 31.37 34.47
N VAL A 8 10.84 30.07 34.64
CA VAL A 8 10.05 28.99 34.04
C VAL A 8 9.49 28.10 35.16
N GLU A 9 8.18 27.86 35.14
CA GLU A 9 7.49 26.91 36.03
C GLU A 9 7.31 25.57 35.31
N LEU A 10 7.91 24.51 35.86
CA LEU A 10 7.76 23.13 35.38
C LEU A 10 7.30 22.24 36.53
N ARG A 11 6.39 21.31 36.23
CA ARG A 11 5.98 20.27 37.18
C ARG A 11 6.27 18.91 36.59
N ARG A 12 6.94 18.05 37.34
CA ARG A 12 7.34 16.71 36.88
C ARG A 12 6.18 15.89 36.29
N PRO A 13 4.95 15.89 36.85
CA PRO A 13 3.86 15.10 36.28
C PRO A 13 3.34 15.58 34.92
N THR A 14 3.52 16.86 34.59
CA THR A 14 2.84 17.47 33.44
C THR A 14 3.77 18.18 32.47
N TYR A 15 5.08 18.27 32.76
CA TYR A 15 6.02 19.07 31.97
C TYR A 15 6.01 18.76 30.48
N ARG A 16 5.65 17.53 30.08
CA ARG A 16 5.57 17.15 28.68
C ARG A 16 4.60 18.04 27.89
N TYR A 17 3.44 18.33 28.48
CA TYR A 17 2.32 19.04 27.84
C TYR A 17 1.92 20.36 28.54
N LEU A 18 2.45 20.66 29.74
CA LEU A 18 2.11 21.88 30.47
C LEU A 18 3.31 22.44 31.26
N GLY A 19 3.58 23.72 31.06
CA GLY A 19 4.51 24.54 31.80
C GLY A 19 4.17 26.02 31.61
N PHE A 20 4.86 26.90 32.34
CA PHE A 20 4.60 28.34 32.25
C PHE A 20 5.90 29.13 32.13
N ALA A 21 5.94 30.03 31.16
CA ALA A 21 6.99 31.04 31.04
C ALA A 21 6.49 32.35 31.67
N HIS A 22 7.24 32.87 32.64
CA HIS A 22 6.97 34.18 33.23
C HIS A 22 7.87 35.22 32.58
N VAL A 23 7.26 36.22 31.94
CA VAL A 23 7.99 37.26 31.20
C VAL A 23 7.62 38.65 31.71
N ARG A 24 8.57 39.59 31.66
CA ARG A 24 8.36 41.00 32.03
C ARG A 24 8.52 41.89 30.81
N SER A 25 7.55 42.75 30.53
CA SER A 25 7.70 43.79 29.51
C SER A 25 8.50 44.99 30.02
N GLY A 26 9.00 45.81 29.09
CA GLY A 26 9.78 47.01 29.43
C GLY A 26 9.05 48.07 30.27
N ASP A 27 7.71 48.03 30.31
CA ASP A 27 6.87 48.88 31.18
C ASP A 27 6.60 48.25 32.57
N GLY A 28 7.24 47.10 32.86
CA GLY A 28 7.18 46.44 34.16
C GLY A 28 6.01 45.46 34.35
N ARG A 29 5.13 45.28 33.36
CA ARG A 29 4.04 44.29 33.45
C ARG A 29 4.58 42.87 33.34
N GLU A 30 4.03 41.96 34.14
CA GLU A 30 4.39 40.55 34.12
C GLU A 30 3.28 39.72 33.48
N TYR A 31 3.67 38.81 32.59
CA TYR A 31 2.78 37.89 31.91
C TYR A 31 3.15 36.45 32.24
N ARG A 32 2.14 35.63 32.48
CA ARG A 32 2.27 34.18 32.69
C ARG A 32 1.74 33.47 31.45
N LEU A 33 2.65 32.91 30.65
CA LEU A 33 2.34 32.33 29.34
C LEU A 33 2.28 30.79 29.44
N PRO A 34 1.11 30.16 29.22
CA PRO A 34 1.01 28.70 29.20
C PRO A 34 1.60 28.13 27.91
N MET A 35 2.49 27.14 28.03
CA MET A 35 3.07 26.40 26.90
C MET A 35 3.37 24.95 27.30
N THR A 36 3.93 24.15 26.40
CA THR A 36 4.47 22.85 26.78
C THR A 36 5.74 23.05 27.60
N GLY A 37 5.87 22.33 28.73
CA GLY A 37 7.09 22.39 29.54
C GLY A 37 8.31 21.82 28.81
N THR A 38 8.10 20.97 27.80
CA THR A 38 9.14 20.48 26.89
C THR A 38 9.80 21.60 26.08
N VAL A 39 9.06 22.66 25.74
CA VAL A 39 9.58 23.88 25.13
C VAL A 39 10.09 24.84 26.19
N ALA A 40 9.31 25.06 27.26
CA ALA A 40 9.63 26.07 28.27
C ALA A 40 11.00 25.84 28.93
N GLN A 41 11.41 24.58 29.12
CA GLN A 41 12.71 24.24 29.70
C GLN A 41 13.93 24.63 28.84
N TRP A 42 13.75 24.90 27.55
CA TRP A 42 14.82 25.35 26.66
C TRP A 42 14.99 26.87 26.63
N LEU A 43 14.06 27.61 27.24
CA LEU A 43 14.15 29.07 27.32
C LEU A 43 15.26 29.49 28.28
N GLU A 44 15.95 30.59 27.97
CA GLU A 44 17.02 31.14 28.78
C GLU A 44 16.46 32.25 29.68
N VAL A 45 16.57 32.05 31.00
CA VAL A 45 16.20 33.08 31.98
C VAL A 45 17.14 34.28 31.82
N GLY A 46 16.57 35.48 31.78
CA GLY A 46 17.25 36.73 31.46
C GLY A 46 17.36 37.05 29.97
N ALA A 47 16.94 36.13 29.07
CA ALA A 47 16.92 36.41 27.64
C ALA A 47 15.70 37.26 27.23
N GLU A 48 15.88 38.10 26.21
CA GLU A 48 14.81 38.87 25.59
C GLU A 48 14.09 38.08 24.50
N TYR A 49 12.77 38.21 24.46
CA TYR A 49 11.88 37.61 23.46
C TYR A 49 10.90 38.65 22.92
N GLU A 50 10.37 38.44 21.71
CA GLU A 50 9.27 39.20 21.16
C GLU A 50 7.93 38.51 21.50
N LEU A 51 7.11 39.16 22.31
CA LEU A 51 5.76 38.72 22.65
C LEU A 51 4.71 39.51 21.84
N ARG A 52 3.76 38.80 21.24
CA ARG A 52 2.53 39.37 20.68
C ARG A 52 1.34 38.71 21.37
N LEU A 53 0.39 39.51 21.84
CA LEU A 53 -0.81 39.06 22.53
C LEU A 53 -2.04 39.36 21.66
N SER A 54 -3.00 38.44 21.62
CA SER A 54 -4.37 38.72 21.15
C SER A 54 -5.31 39.05 22.30
N ARG A 55 -4.94 38.71 23.55
CA ARG A 55 -5.69 39.01 24.77
C ARG A 55 -4.73 39.38 25.90
N GLU A 56 -5.11 40.34 26.76
CA GLU A 56 -4.23 40.85 27.83
C GLU A 56 -4.42 40.17 29.20
N THR A 57 -5.57 39.54 29.44
CA THR A 57 -5.90 38.86 30.71
C THR A 57 -6.26 37.40 30.46
N GLU A 58 -5.94 36.52 31.42
CA GLU A 58 -6.19 35.07 31.32
C GLU A 58 -5.66 34.44 30.01
N ILE A 59 -4.41 34.76 29.66
CA ILE A 59 -3.77 34.32 28.42
C ILE A 59 -3.78 32.79 28.35
N GLY A 60 -4.51 32.26 27.36
CA GLY A 60 -4.54 30.85 27.01
C GLY A 60 -3.48 30.47 25.99
N PHE A 61 -3.48 29.19 25.60
CA PHE A 61 -2.49 28.64 24.66
C PHE A 61 -2.55 29.26 23.27
N ASP A 62 -3.71 29.73 22.81
CA ASP A 62 -3.87 30.27 21.45
C ASP A 62 -3.88 31.82 21.44
N ASP A 63 -3.66 32.45 22.61
CA ASP A 63 -3.80 33.91 22.81
C ASP A 63 -2.50 34.70 22.63
N TYR A 64 -1.39 34.04 22.26
CA TYR A 64 -0.10 34.71 22.14
C TYR A 64 0.83 34.08 21.12
N ARG A 65 1.85 34.84 20.74
CA ARG A 65 3.02 34.38 20.00
C ARG A 65 4.28 34.83 20.71
N LEU A 66 5.23 33.93 20.85
CA LEU A 66 6.53 34.20 21.45
C LEU A 66 7.62 33.84 20.44
N ASN A 67 8.50 34.79 20.13
CA ASN A 67 9.62 34.60 19.21
C ASN A 67 10.95 34.95 19.89
N GLY A 68 11.98 34.15 19.63
CA GLY A 68 13.38 34.51 19.85
C GLY A 68 14.05 34.75 18.49
N GLU A 69 15.23 34.14 18.28
CA GLU A 69 15.84 34.04 16.94
C GLU A 69 14.98 33.20 15.97
N ILE A 70 14.20 32.27 16.52
CA ILE A 70 13.22 31.45 15.83
C ILE A 70 11.85 31.57 16.50
N PRO A 71 10.75 31.23 15.81
CA PRO A 71 9.44 31.18 16.46
C PRO A 71 9.40 30.07 17.51
N ILE A 72 8.94 30.40 18.72
CA ILE A 72 8.87 29.49 19.87
C ILE A 72 7.43 29.03 20.07
N TRP A 73 6.48 29.96 19.97
CA TRP A 73 5.06 29.70 20.14
C TRP A 73 4.22 30.48 19.11
N PRO A 74 3.24 29.87 18.41
CA PRO A 74 2.74 28.49 18.58
C PRO A 74 3.73 27.42 18.08
N LEU A 75 3.50 26.20 18.54
CA LEU A 75 4.26 25.01 18.14
C LEU A 75 4.21 24.77 16.64
N PHE A 76 5.20 24.03 16.12
CA PHE A 76 5.20 23.62 14.72
C PHE A 76 3.98 22.74 14.40
N ALA A 77 3.32 23.06 13.29
CA ALA A 77 2.24 22.28 12.69
C ALA A 77 2.23 22.55 11.18
N ARG A 78 2.23 21.49 10.37
CA ARG A 78 2.17 21.58 8.91
C ARG A 78 1.38 20.41 8.33
N GLU A 79 0.57 20.71 7.33
CA GLU A 79 -0.13 19.70 6.55
C GLU A 79 0.73 19.21 5.38
N TYR A 80 0.63 17.92 5.10
CA TYR A 80 1.32 17.25 4.02
C TYR A 80 0.34 16.37 3.25
N ALA A 81 0.53 16.28 1.94
CA ALA A 81 -0.13 15.28 1.11
C ALA A 81 0.82 14.08 0.91
N ALA A 82 0.34 12.88 1.21
CA ALA A 82 0.96 11.62 0.80
C ALA A 82 0.23 11.10 -0.43
N GLU A 83 0.69 11.52 -1.61
CA GLU A 83 0.14 11.07 -2.89
C GLU A 83 0.62 9.66 -3.23
N ARG A 84 -0.30 8.88 -3.81
CA ARG A 84 -0.03 7.55 -4.32
C ARG A 84 -0.27 7.50 -5.81
N THR A 85 0.77 7.15 -6.56
CA THR A 85 0.69 7.03 -8.02
C THR A 85 0.54 5.57 -8.45
N SER A 86 -0.13 5.38 -9.57
CA SER A 86 -0.21 4.11 -10.28
C SER A 86 1.17 3.72 -10.81
N PRO A 87 1.64 2.48 -10.57
CA PRO A 87 2.88 1.98 -11.17
C PRO A 87 2.79 1.81 -12.69
N VAL A 88 1.57 1.77 -13.27
CA VAL A 88 1.36 1.58 -14.72
C VAL A 88 1.08 2.90 -15.44
N SER A 89 0.18 3.74 -14.93
CA SER A 89 -0.22 5.01 -15.56
C SER A 89 0.54 6.23 -15.02
N GLY A 90 1.14 6.14 -13.83
CA GLY A 90 1.74 7.28 -13.13
C GLY A 90 0.71 8.24 -12.51
N GLU A 91 -0.60 8.02 -12.71
CA GLU A 91 -1.67 8.87 -12.20
C GLU A 91 -1.86 8.70 -10.69
N THR A 92 -2.27 9.76 -9.99
CA THR A 92 -2.58 9.70 -8.56
C THR A 92 -3.84 8.87 -8.32
N LEU A 93 -3.70 7.73 -7.64
CA LEU A 93 -4.78 6.82 -7.27
C LEU A 93 -5.58 7.35 -6.07
N TYR A 94 -4.89 7.88 -5.06
CA TYR A 94 -5.48 8.51 -3.87
C TYR A 94 -4.39 9.29 -3.11
N SER A 95 -4.79 10.18 -2.21
CA SER A 95 -3.88 10.96 -1.38
C SER A 95 -4.35 10.96 0.07
N TYR A 96 -3.44 10.74 1.03
CA TYR A 96 -3.74 11.03 2.42
C TYR A 96 -3.33 12.45 2.76
N ARG A 97 -4.19 13.17 3.49
CA ARG A 97 -3.83 14.44 4.13
C ARG A 97 -3.42 14.20 5.57
N VAL A 98 -2.16 14.49 5.85
CA VAL A 98 -1.53 14.24 7.15
C VAL A 98 -1.09 15.55 7.77
N LEU A 99 -1.57 15.84 8.98
CA LEU A 99 -1.08 16.94 9.80
C LEU A 99 0.08 16.44 10.66
N ALA A 100 1.29 16.94 10.41
CA ALA A 100 2.42 16.73 11.30
C ALA A 100 2.55 17.92 12.24
N ARG A 101 2.46 17.69 13.55
CA ARG A 101 2.58 18.75 14.55
C ARG A 101 3.29 18.27 15.81
N GLU A 102 3.83 19.20 16.58
CA GLU A 102 4.42 18.84 17.87
C GLU A 102 3.35 18.31 18.83
N ALA A 103 3.73 17.31 19.63
CA ALA A 103 2.90 16.82 20.72
C ALA A 103 2.72 17.94 21.75
N ARG A 104 1.47 18.24 22.09
CA ARG A 104 1.09 19.35 22.96
C ARG A 104 0.08 18.99 24.04
N TYR A 105 -0.64 17.88 23.86
CA TYR A 105 -1.69 17.44 24.78
C TYR A 105 -1.33 16.11 25.43
N GLU A 106 -1.91 15.84 26.60
CA GLU A 106 -1.82 14.54 27.26
C GLU A 106 -2.20 13.39 26.30
N ARG A 107 -3.33 13.51 25.58
CA ARG A 107 -3.79 12.53 24.58
C ARG A 107 -2.78 12.22 23.47
N ASP A 108 -1.89 13.16 23.14
CA ASP A 108 -0.86 12.93 22.12
C ASP A 108 0.16 11.92 22.65
N TYR A 109 0.50 12.01 23.93
CA TYR A 109 1.41 11.07 24.60
C TYR A 109 0.77 9.70 24.79
N GLU A 110 -0.54 9.63 25.03
CA GLU A 110 -1.28 8.36 25.06
C GLU A 110 -1.22 7.66 23.71
N ALA A 111 -1.48 8.40 22.63
CA ALA A 111 -1.34 7.89 21.27
C ALA A 111 0.11 7.47 20.94
N ILE A 112 1.12 8.20 21.45
CA ILE A 112 2.53 7.81 21.32
C ILE A 112 2.80 6.48 22.03
N VAL A 113 2.26 6.26 23.23
CA VAL A 113 2.40 4.99 23.97
C VAL A 113 1.72 3.86 23.22
N GLU A 114 0.52 4.08 22.69
CA GLU A 114 -0.19 3.11 21.83
C GLU A 114 0.63 2.76 20.58
N LEU A 115 1.16 3.76 19.89
CA LEU A 115 1.97 3.54 18.69
C LEU A 115 3.31 2.85 19.00
N GLU A 116 3.97 3.18 20.12
CA GLU A 116 5.26 2.61 20.51
C GLU A 116 5.17 1.10 20.80
N GLN A 117 3.98 0.56 21.12
CA GLN A 117 3.76 -0.88 21.21
C GLN A 117 4.01 -1.61 19.88
N TYR A 118 3.87 -0.93 18.74
CA TYR A 118 4.22 -1.48 17.43
C TYR A 118 5.73 -1.38 17.12
N HIS A 119 6.53 -0.77 18.01
CA HIS A 119 7.97 -0.64 17.84
C HIS A 119 8.71 -1.82 18.48
N TYR A 120 9.09 -2.78 17.64
CA TYR A 120 9.76 -4.04 18.00
C TYR A 120 11.14 -3.91 18.68
N ALA A 121 11.73 -2.71 18.71
CA ALA A 121 13.01 -2.45 19.39
C ALA A 121 12.82 -1.60 20.67
N SER A 122 11.65 -1.68 21.29
CA SER A 122 11.48 -1.24 22.68
C SER A 122 12.19 -2.25 23.59
N ASP A 123 13.05 -1.73 24.47
CA ASP A 123 13.72 -2.53 25.50
C ASP A 123 12.80 -2.72 26.74
N GLU A 124 11.69 -1.98 26.82
CA GLU A 124 10.75 -1.97 27.95
C GLU A 124 9.47 -2.76 27.61
N GLU A 125 9.04 -3.66 28.50
CA GLU A 125 7.74 -4.37 28.40
C GLU A 125 6.55 -3.43 28.68
N LEU A 126 6.71 -2.53 29.66
CA LEU A 126 5.76 -1.47 29.99
C LEU A 126 6.41 -0.11 29.67
N LEU A 127 5.78 0.66 28.79
CA LEU A 127 6.40 1.80 28.09
C LEU A 127 6.30 3.13 28.84
N ALA A 128 5.29 3.29 29.68
CA ALA A 128 4.94 4.58 30.28
C ALA A 128 4.63 4.49 31.78
N TRP A 129 4.96 5.57 32.46
CA TRP A 129 4.53 5.86 33.83
C TRP A 129 3.23 6.67 33.80
N TRP A 130 2.33 6.33 34.71
CA TRP A 130 1.07 7.02 34.95
C TRP A 130 1.02 7.49 36.39
N HIS A 131 0.41 8.64 36.65
CA HIS A 131 0.30 9.26 37.99
C HIS A 131 -1.17 9.47 38.38
N CYS A 132 -1.53 9.04 39.58
CA CYS A 132 -2.82 9.33 40.19
C CYS A 132 -2.68 10.57 41.07
N GLU A 133 -3.26 11.69 40.65
CA GLU A 133 -3.20 12.96 41.39
C GLU A 133 -3.89 12.86 42.76
N ALA A 134 -4.95 12.05 42.89
CA ALA A 134 -5.71 11.92 44.14
C ALA A 134 -5.01 11.06 45.20
N CYS A 135 -4.22 10.08 44.77
CA CYS A 135 -3.56 9.12 45.68
C CYS A 135 -2.04 9.28 45.74
N ASP A 136 -1.49 10.21 44.95
CA ASP A 136 -0.05 10.38 44.71
C ASP A 136 0.68 9.07 44.43
N ARG A 137 0.14 8.28 43.50
CA ARG A 137 0.62 6.94 43.16
C ARG A 137 1.05 6.85 41.71
N TYR A 138 2.08 6.05 41.44
CA TYR A 138 2.57 5.77 40.10
C TYR A 138 2.28 4.32 39.71
N GLU A 139 1.95 4.11 38.44
CA GLU A 139 1.74 2.78 37.85
C GLU A 139 2.40 2.73 36.47
N GLU A 140 2.92 1.56 36.10
CA GLU A 140 3.45 1.31 34.76
C GLU A 140 2.39 0.65 33.90
N ALA A 141 2.13 1.18 32.70
CA ALA A 141 1.16 0.58 31.78
C ALA A 141 1.37 1.03 30.33
N ASN A 142 0.93 0.18 29.39
CA ASN A 142 0.91 0.47 27.95
C ASN A 142 -0.42 1.12 27.48
N ALA A 143 -1.38 1.26 28.37
CA ALA A 143 -2.64 1.97 28.16
C ALA A 143 -3.00 2.71 29.45
N ARG A 144 -3.84 3.75 29.36
CA ARG A 144 -4.24 4.54 30.53
C ARG A 144 -4.88 3.64 31.61
N PRO A 145 -4.23 3.44 32.77
CA PRO A 145 -4.80 2.61 33.82
C PRO A 145 -5.77 3.42 34.68
N HIS A 146 -6.65 2.71 35.39
CA HIS A 146 -7.38 3.26 36.53
C HIS A 146 -6.57 3.01 37.81
N CYS A 147 -6.59 3.96 38.73
CA CYS A 147 -5.86 3.84 39.98
C CYS A 147 -6.41 2.66 40.80
N PRO A 148 -5.57 1.71 41.24
CA PRO A 148 -6.04 0.56 42.01
C PRO A 148 -6.58 0.92 43.39
N LYS A 149 -6.31 2.13 43.90
CA LYS A 149 -6.78 2.60 45.21
C LYS A 149 -8.13 3.34 45.14
N CYS A 150 -8.29 4.28 44.21
CA CYS A 150 -9.48 5.13 44.14
C CYS A 150 -10.33 4.93 42.87
N GLY A 151 -9.89 4.09 41.93
CA GLY A 151 -10.60 3.83 40.67
C GLY A 151 -10.57 4.98 39.66
N ALA A 152 -9.99 6.15 39.98
CA ALA A 152 -9.92 7.27 39.06
C ALA A 152 -8.94 6.98 37.89
N PRO A 153 -9.22 7.47 36.66
CA PRO A 153 -8.28 7.37 35.55
C PRO A 153 -6.99 8.10 35.90
N MET A 154 -5.85 7.45 35.65
CA MET A 154 -4.54 8.04 35.92
C MET A 154 -4.08 8.94 34.78
N ARG A 155 -3.24 9.94 35.10
CA ARG A 155 -2.66 10.90 34.15
C ARG A 155 -1.36 10.36 33.57
N PHE A 156 -1.05 10.70 32.31
CA PHE A 156 0.26 10.40 31.74
C PHE A 156 1.35 11.18 32.48
N HIS A 157 2.39 10.47 32.92
CA HIS A 157 3.54 11.04 33.63
C HIS A 157 4.75 11.20 32.71
N ASP A 158 5.32 10.09 32.21
CA ASP A 158 6.45 10.12 31.27
C ASP A 158 6.62 8.79 30.51
N LEU A 159 7.37 8.84 29.42
CA LEU A 159 7.82 7.67 28.66
C LEU A 159 9.15 7.17 29.23
N LYS A 160 9.24 5.90 29.61
CA LYS A 160 10.43 5.31 30.26
C LYS A 160 11.72 5.47 29.46
N SER A 161 11.63 5.33 28.14
CA SER A 161 12.79 5.41 27.22
C SER A 161 13.12 6.84 26.75
N ALA A 162 12.38 7.86 27.22
CA ALA A 162 12.56 9.25 26.84
C ALA A 162 13.26 10.05 27.94
N THR A 163 14.00 11.09 27.55
CA THR A 163 14.66 12.01 28.48
C THR A 163 13.89 13.34 28.52
N ARG A 164 14.16 14.23 29.49
CA ARG A 164 13.57 15.60 29.44
C ARG A 164 13.83 16.29 28.11
N ALA A 165 14.97 16.04 27.48
CA ALA A 165 15.37 16.65 26.21
C ALA A 165 14.55 16.17 24.99
N SER A 166 13.88 15.02 25.10
CA SER A 166 13.14 14.40 23.99
C SER A 166 11.97 15.28 23.52
N ARG A 167 11.89 15.49 22.22
CA ARG A 167 10.81 16.21 21.55
C ARG A 167 10.06 15.27 20.61
N PHE A 168 8.76 15.50 20.45
CA PHE A 168 7.86 14.57 19.76
C PHE A 168 7.03 15.29 18.70
N LEU A 169 6.98 14.70 17.50
CA LEU A 169 6.12 15.13 16.39
C LEU A 169 5.11 14.01 16.14
N VAL A 170 3.82 14.31 16.21
CA VAL A 170 2.74 13.37 15.90
C VAL A 170 2.22 13.58 14.47
N LEU A 171 1.76 12.51 13.84
CA LEU A 171 1.17 12.50 12.51
C LEU A 171 -0.30 12.13 12.61
N GLU A 172 -1.17 13.07 12.27
CA GLU A 172 -2.63 12.90 12.30
C GLU A 172 -3.23 12.79 10.91
N LEU A 173 -4.18 11.89 10.74
CA LEU A 173 -4.96 11.74 9.51
C LEU A 173 -6.17 12.70 9.55
N LEU A 174 -6.21 13.68 8.64
CA LEU A 174 -7.23 14.73 8.64
C LEU A 174 -8.57 14.28 8.06
N GLU A 175 -8.54 13.55 6.94
CA GLU A 175 -9.71 13.06 6.21
C GLU A 175 -9.85 11.56 6.44
N ARG A 176 -10.00 11.17 7.71
CA ARG A 176 -10.10 9.77 8.12
C ARG A 176 -11.54 9.27 8.09
N GLU A 177 -11.71 8.00 7.76
CA GLU A 177 -12.97 7.30 8.00
C GLU A 177 -13.19 7.08 9.51
N PRO A 178 -14.44 6.90 9.99
CA PRO A 178 -14.72 6.77 11.42
C PRO A 178 -13.96 5.64 12.15
N TYR A 179 -13.61 4.59 11.41
CA TYR A 179 -12.86 3.42 11.89
C TYR A 179 -11.34 3.55 11.75
N GLU A 180 -10.83 4.55 11.00
CA GLU A 180 -9.40 4.78 10.87
C GLU A 180 -8.84 5.49 12.10
N PRO A 181 -7.61 5.17 12.53
CA PRO A 181 -6.99 5.84 13.66
C PRO A 181 -6.74 7.33 13.34
N GLN A 182 -6.92 8.18 14.35
CA GLN A 182 -6.54 9.60 14.24
C GLN A 182 -5.03 9.76 14.09
N TYR A 183 -4.24 9.06 14.92
CA TYR A 183 -2.78 9.11 14.89
C TYR A 183 -2.24 7.92 14.10
N VAL A 184 -1.52 8.20 13.02
CA VAL A 184 -0.96 7.19 12.11
C VAL A 184 0.54 7.00 12.28
N GLY A 185 1.19 7.86 13.07
CA GLY A 185 2.61 7.74 13.39
C GLY A 185 3.12 8.87 14.27
N TYR A 186 4.37 8.73 14.71
CA TYR A 186 5.07 9.77 15.44
C TYR A 186 6.60 9.68 15.23
N VAL A 187 7.29 10.78 15.53
CA VAL A 187 8.75 10.90 15.49
C VAL A 187 9.26 11.41 16.83
N ARG A 188 10.32 10.79 17.36
CA ARG A 188 11.07 11.27 18.51
C ARG A 188 12.44 11.76 18.10
N VAL A 189 12.74 13.01 18.42
CA VAL A 189 14.06 13.62 18.25
C VAL A 189 14.68 13.90 19.60
N ASP A 190 15.94 13.49 19.74
CA ASP A 190 16.76 13.66 20.94
C ASP A 190 18.03 14.44 20.58
N PRO A 191 18.74 15.01 21.57
CA PRO A 191 20.11 15.47 21.36
C PRO A 191 21.02 14.31 20.89
N PRO A 192 22.19 14.61 20.29
CA PRO A 192 23.06 13.56 19.79
C PRO A 192 23.69 12.78 20.93
N ILE A 193 24.18 11.59 20.63
CA ILE A 193 24.95 10.81 21.60
C ILE A 193 26.29 11.52 21.89
N PRO A 194 26.70 11.68 23.15
CA PRO A 194 27.91 12.43 23.50
C PRO A 194 29.22 11.87 22.91
N ALA A 195 29.39 10.55 22.92
CA ALA A 195 30.59 9.86 22.43
C ALA A 195 30.22 8.62 21.64
N MET A 196 30.99 8.31 20.59
CA MET A 196 30.73 7.16 19.74
C MET A 196 32.01 6.48 19.29
N ASN A 197 32.14 5.20 19.60
CA ASN A 197 33.20 4.36 19.08
C ASN A 197 32.74 3.64 17.81
N ARG A 198 33.64 3.37 16.88
CA ARG A 198 33.42 2.56 15.67
C ARG A 198 34.02 1.17 15.85
N ARG A 199 33.31 0.13 15.40
CA ARG A 199 33.88 -1.22 15.21
C ARG A 199 34.30 -1.41 13.75
N LEU A 200 35.52 -1.88 13.54
CA LEU A 200 36.05 -2.25 12.22
C LEU A 200 35.73 -3.72 11.88
N PRO A 201 35.82 -4.13 10.60
CA PRO A 201 35.56 -5.52 10.19
C PRO A 201 36.47 -6.56 10.85
N ASP A 202 37.70 -6.18 11.23
CA ASP A 202 38.66 -7.01 11.96
C ASP A 202 38.35 -7.11 13.47
N GLY A 203 37.30 -6.42 13.95
CA GLY A 203 36.89 -6.37 15.35
C GLY A 203 37.55 -5.24 16.17
N THR A 204 38.52 -4.51 15.60
CA THR A 204 39.20 -3.40 16.26
C THR A 204 38.23 -2.25 16.55
N ILE A 205 38.40 -1.57 17.69
CA ILE A 205 37.55 -0.45 18.11
C ILE A 205 38.30 0.87 17.96
N GLU A 206 37.81 1.75 17.09
CA GLU A 206 38.25 3.13 17.00
C GLU A 206 37.44 4.02 17.94
N ARG A 207 38.12 4.73 18.83
CA ARG A 207 37.47 5.63 19.79
C ARG A 207 37.11 6.97 19.17
N ASP A 208 35.93 7.46 19.56
CA ASP A 208 35.39 8.78 19.21
C ASP A 208 35.51 9.12 17.71
N ILE A 209 34.98 8.24 16.87
CA ILE A 209 35.04 8.36 15.41
C ILE A 209 34.44 9.69 14.92
N ARG A 210 33.46 10.23 15.66
CA ARG A 210 32.75 11.46 15.28
C ARG A 210 33.68 12.65 15.13
N ARG A 211 34.61 12.86 16.07
CA ARG A 211 35.57 13.98 16.02
C ARG A 211 36.61 13.82 14.92
N ARG A 212 36.74 12.62 14.34
CA ARG A 212 37.61 12.37 13.17
C ARG A 212 36.92 12.71 11.85
N VAL A 213 35.59 12.58 11.81
CA VAL A 213 34.79 12.77 10.59
C VAL A 213 34.20 14.17 10.51
N PHE A 214 33.71 14.67 11.65
CA PHE A 214 33.00 15.93 11.75
C PHE A 214 33.79 16.95 12.58
N PRO A 215 33.51 18.24 12.41
CA PRO A 215 34.12 19.30 13.21
C PRO A 215 33.92 19.05 14.72
N GLY A 216 35.00 19.18 15.51
CA GLY A 216 34.98 18.84 16.94
C GLY A 216 33.98 19.66 17.75
N GLU A 217 33.69 20.90 17.34
CA GLU A 217 32.71 21.77 17.99
C GLU A 217 31.27 21.26 17.90
N TRP A 218 30.98 20.33 16.98
CA TRP A 218 29.65 19.74 16.85
C TRP A 218 29.27 18.87 18.06
N PHE A 219 30.27 18.37 18.78
CA PHE A 219 30.10 17.47 19.93
C PHE A 219 30.79 18.02 21.19
N ALA A 220 31.02 19.32 21.25
CA ALA A 220 31.63 19.98 22.41
C ALA A 220 30.65 20.10 23.60
N HIS A 221 29.36 20.29 23.32
CA HIS A 221 28.32 20.50 24.33
C HIS A 221 27.09 19.58 24.12
N PRO A 222 27.27 18.25 24.15
CA PRO A 222 26.15 17.33 24.03
C PRO A 222 25.32 17.31 25.32
N PHE A 223 24.07 16.88 25.21
CA PHE A 223 23.26 16.56 26.39
C PHE A 223 23.75 15.22 26.98
N ALA A 224 24.35 15.26 28.17
CA ALA A 224 25.00 14.10 28.80
C ALA A 224 24.83 14.13 30.33
N PRO A 225 23.61 13.99 30.87
CA PRO A 225 23.43 13.87 32.32
C PRO A 225 24.18 12.63 32.84
N ARG A 226 24.91 12.77 33.95
CA ARG A 226 25.56 11.64 34.64
C ARG A 226 24.48 10.89 35.41
N GLY A 227 24.37 9.57 35.22
CA GLY A 227 23.39 8.73 35.91
C GLY A 227 23.96 8.03 37.14
N GLY A 228 23.07 7.44 37.94
CA GLY A 228 23.39 6.74 39.18
C GLY A 228 22.74 7.35 40.43
N GLU A 229 22.12 8.53 40.31
CA GLU A 229 21.41 9.20 41.41
C GLU A 229 19.92 8.81 41.53
N GLY A 230 19.32 9.16 42.67
CA GLY A 230 17.88 8.94 42.92
C GLY A 230 16.98 9.77 42.00
N ALA A 231 15.71 9.37 41.89
CA ALA A 231 14.77 9.94 40.90
C ALA A 231 14.59 11.48 40.99
N GLY A 232 14.75 12.09 42.17
CA GLY A 232 14.68 13.54 42.36
C GLY A 232 15.94 14.27 41.89
N GLU A 233 17.12 13.80 42.32
CA GLU A 233 18.42 14.34 41.88
C GLU A 233 18.61 14.17 40.37
N TRP A 234 18.18 13.04 39.81
CA TRP A 234 18.20 12.78 38.38
C TRP A 234 17.42 13.82 37.56
N TRP A 235 16.29 14.30 38.07
CA TRP A 235 15.49 15.33 37.40
C TRP A 235 16.22 16.67 37.28
N GLU A 236 16.88 17.09 38.37
CA GLU A 236 17.65 18.33 38.42
C GLU A 236 18.91 18.24 37.55
N LEU A 237 19.61 17.10 37.56
CA LEU A 237 20.79 16.87 36.72
C LEU A 237 20.47 16.95 35.23
N GLN A 238 19.33 16.41 34.81
CA GLN A 238 18.86 16.62 33.43
C GLN A 238 18.60 18.10 33.15
N GLY A 239 17.99 18.84 34.09
CA GLY A 239 17.77 20.28 33.98
C GLY A 239 19.07 21.06 33.79
N GLU A 240 20.10 20.78 34.58
CA GLU A 240 21.41 21.43 34.44
C GLU A 240 22.11 21.07 33.13
N ALA A 241 22.08 19.79 32.71
CA ALA A 241 22.65 19.36 31.44
C ALA A 241 21.97 20.03 30.23
N LEU A 242 20.65 20.27 30.29
CA LEU A 242 19.89 20.97 29.25
C LEU A 242 20.35 22.42 29.04
N LYS A 243 20.69 23.13 30.13
CA LYS A 243 21.12 24.54 30.05
C LYS A 243 22.37 24.71 29.18
N GLY A 244 23.32 23.77 29.29
CA GLY A 244 24.57 23.79 28.53
C GLY A 244 24.52 23.13 27.15
N ALA A 245 23.47 22.35 26.83
CA ALA A 245 23.41 21.56 25.61
C ALA A 245 23.27 22.45 24.36
N ARG A 246 24.25 22.37 23.46
CA ARG A 246 24.31 23.16 22.21
C ARG A 246 24.95 22.32 21.11
N SER A 247 24.13 21.54 20.40
CA SER A 247 24.62 20.69 19.32
C SER A 247 24.04 21.09 17.96
N PRO A 248 24.85 21.23 16.90
CA PRO A 248 24.36 21.31 15.53
C PRO A 248 23.89 19.95 14.98
N VAL A 249 24.07 18.85 15.70
CA VAL A 249 23.56 17.53 15.30
C VAL A 249 22.37 17.17 16.18
N ALA A 250 21.32 16.61 15.58
CA ALA A 250 20.20 16.01 16.31
C ALA A 250 20.15 14.50 16.05
N ARG A 251 19.52 13.75 16.94
CA ARG A 251 19.32 12.30 16.81
C ARG A 251 17.87 11.96 16.55
N LEU A 252 17.62 11.26 15.46
CA LEU A 252 16.39 10.53 15.22
C LEU A 252 16.38 9.28 16.10
N ALA A 253 15.63 9.35 17.20
CA ALA A 253 15.58 8.30 18.20
C ALA A 253 14.48 7.27 17.91
N ARG A 254 13.33 7.73 17.42
CA ARG A 254 12.20 6.88 17.00
C ARG A 254 11.51 7.46 15.78
N VAL A 255 11.09 6.57 14.89
CA VAL A 255 10.08 6.84 13.87
C VAL A 255 9.15 5.65 13.87
N VAL A 256 7.92 5.88 14.26
CA VAL A 256 6.92 4.82 14.36
C VAL A 256 5.74 5.20 13.48
N VAL A 257 5.35 4.26 12.63
CA VAL A 257 4.16 4.37 11.80
C VAL A 257 3.31 3.15 12.10
N HIS A 258 2.01 3.39 12.22
CA HIS A 258 1.01 2.34 12.42
C HIS A 258 1.18 1.24 11.35
N PRO A 259 1.16 -0.06 11.71
CA PRO A 259 1.51 -1.16 10.80
C PRO A 259 0.81 -1.10 9.43
N ASP A 260 -0.49 -0.80 9.45
CA ASP A 260 -1.32 -0.71 8.24
C ASP A 260 -0.87 0.41 7.28
N TYR A 261 -0.23 1.46 7.78
CA TYR A 261 0.19 2.63 7.00
C TYR A 261 1.71 2.68 6.74
N ARG A 262 2.51 1.74 7.25
CA ARG A 262 3.96 1.67 6.99
C ARG A 262 4.28 1.58 5.50
N VAL A 263 3.42 0.87 4.79
CA VAL A 263 3.47 0.65 3.34
C VAL A 263 3.09 1.91 2.57
N ASP A 264 2.37 2.83 3.20
CA ASP A 264 1.80 4.03 2.59
C ASP A 264 2.77 5.23 2.57
N GLY A 265 4.07 4.97 2.80
CA GLY A 265 5.12 5.98 2.61
C GLY A 265 5.10 7.08 3.68
N LEU A 266 4.24 6.90 4.69
CA LEU A 266 4.12 7.82 5.81
C LEU A 266 5.42 7.91 6.62
N GLY A 267 6.26 6.87 6.60
CA GLY A 267 7.59 6.94 7.20
C GLY A 267 8.46 8.02 6.54
N GLN A 268 8.52 8.06 5.20
CA GLN A 268 9.32 9.08 4.50
C GLN A 268 8.71 10.47 4.68
N LEU A 269 7.37 10.56 4.72
CA LEU A 269 6.67 11.80 5.08
C LEU A 269 7.06 12.25 6.50
N ALA A 270 7.12 11.34 7.47
CA ALA A 270 7.54 11.62 8.84
C ALA A 270 8.95 12.25 8.90
N ILE A 271 9.90 11.69 8.14
CA ILE A 271 11.26 12.24 8.05
C ILE A 271 11.26 13.61 7.38
N ARG A 272 10.52 13.80 6.29
CA ARG A 272 10.39 15.13 5.65
C ARG A 272 9.83 16.15 6.62
N ALA A 273 8.78 15.80 7.37
CA ALA A 273 8.19 16.67 8.36
C ALA A 273 9.14 17.00 9.52
N LEU A 274 9.93 16.02 9.97
CA LEU A 274 11.01 16.24 10.93
C LEU A 274 12.06 17.23 10.41
N VAL A 275 12.49 17.10 9.16
CA VAL A 275 13.50 18.01 8.57
C VAL A 275 12.98 19.44 8.52
N ASP A 276 11.74 19.64 8.10
CA ASP A 276 11.07 20.95 8.08
C ASP A 276 11.00 21.53 9.50
N TRP A 277 10.57 20.72 10.47
CA TRP A 277 10.54 21.11 11.88
C TRP A 277 11.92 21.51 12.40
N MET A 278 12.98 20.76 12.07
CA MET A 278 14.36 21.09 12.45
C MET A 278 14.86 22.38 11.83
N ARG A 279 14.51 22.66 10.57
CA ARG A 279 14.90 23.90 9.88
C ARG A 279 14.24 25.13 10.50
N GLU A 280 12.97 25.00 10.88
CA GLU A 280 12.17 26.13 11.39
C GLU A 280 12.25 26.35 12.89
N ARG A 281 12.59 25.30 13.65
CA ARG A 281 12.55 25.31 15.12
C ARG A 281 13.85 24.88 15.77
N TRP A 282 14.86 24.49 15.00
CA TRP A 282 16.18 24.08 15.50
C TRP A 282 16.10 23.00 16.60
N VAL A 283 15.14 22.08 16.48
CA VAL A 283 14.93 21.02 17.47
C VAL A 283 16.09 20.03 17.50
N PRO A 284 16.38 19.41 18.67
CA PRO A 284 15.58 19.43 19.90
C PRO A 284 15.78 20.66 20.80
N ASP A 285 16.94 21.31 20.75
CA ASP A 285 17.38 22.29 21.77
C ASP A 285 17.02 23.75 21.47
N MET A 286 16.58 24.08 20.24
CA MET A 286 16.18 25.43 19.83
C MET A 286 17.31 26.47 19.89
N ARG A 287 18.59 26.05 19.92
CA ARG A 287 19.74 26.94 20.11
C ARG A 287 20.44 27.40 18.84
N ARG A 288 20.53 26.52 17.85
CA ARG A 288 21.25 26.79 16.59
C ARG A 288 20.75 25.92 15.45
N PRO A 289 20.93 26.35 14.19
CA PRO A 289 20.62 25.54 13.02
C PRO A 289 21.29 24.15 13.09
N LYS A 290 20.53 23.13 12.66
CA LYS A 290 21.00 21.74 12.64
C LYS A 290 21.69 21.43 11.31
N GLU A 291 22.91 20.96 11.40
CA GLU A 291 23.79 20.61 10.28
C GLU A 291 23.55 19.18 9.80
N ALA A 292 23.21 18.26 10.72
CA ALA A 292 22.95 16.86 10.40
C ALA A 292 21.95 16.22 11.36
N LEU A 293 21.28 15.18 10.87
CA LEU A 293 20.43 14.29 11.64
C LEU A 293 21.07 12.89 11.67
N GLU A 294 21.31 12.35 12.85
CA GLU A 294 21.91 11.03 13.04
C GLU A 294 20.89 10.01 13.50
N THR A 295 21.10 8.73 13.19
CA THR A 295 20.32 7.64 13.76
C THR A 295 21.17 6.38 13.91
N ILE A 296 20.76 5.52 14.84
CA ILE A 296 21.34 4.18 15.02
C ILE A 296 20.21 3.18 14.85
N ALA A 297 20.28 2.38 13.80
CA ALA A 297 19.16 1.53 13.41
C ALA A 297 19.64 0.18 12.89
N MET A 298 19.52 -0.88 13.70
CA MET A 298 19.86 -2.24 13.27
C MET A 298 19.00 -2.69 12.08
N MET A 299 17.72 -2.31 12.07
CA MET A 299 16.80 -2.69 11.00
C MET A 299 17.12 -2.06 9.65
N ALA A 300 17.94 -1.01 9.61
CA ALA A 300 18.39 -0.43 8.34
C ALA A 300 19.23 -1.42 7.50
N ARG A 301 19.73 -2.52 8.10
CA ARG A 301 20.34 -3.64 7.36
C ARG A 301 19.34 -4.43 6.50
N TYR A 302 18.10 -4.51 6.96
CA TYR A 302 17.05 -5.37 6.38
C TYR A 302 15.95 -4.57 5.68
N ASN A 303 15.98 -3.23 5.76
CA ASN A 303 14.96 -2.38 5.19
C ASN A 303 15.57 -1.10 4.60
N PRO A 304 15.27 -0.74 3.33
CA PRO A 304 15.82 0.44 2.67
C PRO A 304 15.20 1.77 3.15
N PHE A 305 14.32 1.76 4.15
CA PHE A 305 13.56 2.92 4.61
C PHE A 305 14.44 4.15 4.87
N MET A 306 15.52 3.99 5.64
CA MET A 306 16.42 5.09 5.99
C MET A 306 17.13 5.65 4.75
N GLU A 307 17.64 4.78 3.89
CA GLU A 307 18.32 5.18 2.63
C GLU A 307 17.35 5.89 1.68
N LYS A 308 16.13 5.40 1.54
CA LYS A 308 15.06 6.05 0.75
C LYS A 308 14.67 7.42 1.33
N ALA A 309 14.86 7.63 2.62
CA ALA A 309 14.67 8.93 3.28
C ALA A 309 15.91 9.84 3.17
N GLY A 310 16.98 9.40 2.51
CA GLY A 310 18.20 10.18 2.26
C GLY A 310 19.31 9.98 3.28
N PHE A 311 19.15 9.06 4.25
CA PHE A 311 20.23 8.73 5.16
C PHE A 311 21.36 7.97 4.47
N VAL A 312 22.57 8.24 4.91
CA VAL A 312 23.81 7.64 4.41
C VAL A 312 24.44 6.85 5.55
N TYR A 313 24.72 5.56 5.32
CA TYR A 313 25.41 4.71 6.28
C TYR A 313 26.90 5.06 6.31
N LEU A 314 27.45 5.29 7.50
CA LEU A 314 28.86 5.67 7.64
C LEU A 314 29.71 4.60 8.34
N TRP A 315 29.23 4.02 9.42
CA TRP A 315 29.95 2.99 10.19
C TRP A 315 29.05 2.26 11.17
N ASP A 316 29.57 1.19 11.76
CA ASP A 316 28.96 0.52 12.90
C ASP A 316 29.52 1.05 14.22
N THR A 317 28.66 1.18 15.24
CA THR A 317 29.08 1.48 16.62
C THR A 317 30.05 0.41 17.13
N GLY A 318 30.73 0.67 18.25
CA GLY A 318 31.58 -0.32 18.91
C GLY A 318 30.86 -1.65 19.23
N SER A 319 29.53 -1.58 19.41
CA SER A 319 28.62 -2.73 19.62
C SER A 319 28.04 -3.32 18.32
N GLY A 320 28.48 -2.88 17.14
CA GLY A 320 28.06 -3.41 15.85
C GLY A 320 26.72 -2.87 15.32
N ARG A 321 26.19 -1.78 15.89
CA ARG A 321 24.92 -1.18 15.45
C ARG A 321 25.17 -0.16 14.32
N PRO A 322 24.40 -0.18 13.22
CA PRO A 322 24.64 0.73 12.10
C PRO A 322 24.33 2.18 12.47
N VAL A 323 25.23 3.08 12.07
CA VAL A 323 25.10 4.52 12.24
C VAL A 323 24.88 5.16 10.89
N LEU A 324 23.79 5.91 10.77
CA LEU A 324 23.44 6.62 9.54
C LEU A 324 23.25 8.12 9.81
N TYR A 325 23.59 8.93 8.81
CA TYR A 325 23.48 10.38 8.85
C TYR A 325 22.69 10.90 7.65
N LEU A 326 21.78 11.84 7.90
CA LEU A 326 21.14 12.67 6.89
C LEU A 326 21.77 14.07 6.95
N PRO A 327 22.54 14.50 5.93
CA PRO A 327 23.11 15.84 5.90
C PRO A 327 22.02 16.89 5.66
N LEU A 328 21.97 17.91 6.52
CA LEU A 328 21.02 19.02 6.41
C LEU A 328 21.66 20.30 5.84
N SER A 329 23.00 20.34 5.79
CA SER A 329 23.78 21.43 5.21
C SER A 329 24.85 20.91 4.23
N ASP A 330 25.38 21.81 3.41
CA ASP A 330 26.48 21.49 2.49
C ASP A 330 27.78 21.14 3.24
N ARG A 331 27.99 21.77 4.40
CA ARG A 331 29.13 21.47 5.28
C ARG A 331 29.07 20.02 5.78
N ALA A 332 27.89 19.56 6.21
CA ALA A 332 27.67 18.17 6.61
C ALA A 332 27.82 17.21 5.44
N ARG A 333 27.24 17.55 4.28
CA ARG A 333 27.33 16.72 3.08
C ARG A 333 28.77 16.51 2.66
N LYS A 334 29.57 17.58 2.57
CA LYS A 334 30.98 17.51 2.23
C LYS A 334 31.78 16.65 3.21
N ALA A 335 31.56 16.81 4.52
CA ALA A 335 32.25 15.99 5.52
C ALA A 335 31.95 14.49 5.36
N ILE A 336 30.69 14.14 5.07
CA ILE A 336 30.27 12.76 4.81
C ILE A 336 30.91 12.23 3.52
N GLU A 337 30.87 12.99 2.42
CA GLU A 337 31.45 12.60 1.14
C GLU A 337 32.97 12.42 1.22
N ASP A 338 33.68 13.34 1.87
CA ASP A 338 35.12 13.25 2.10
C ASP A 338 35.48 12.00 2.92
N PHE A 339 34.67 11.68 3.94
CA PHE A 339 34.86 10.46 4.73
C PHE A 339 34.63 9.20 3.90
N LEU A 340 33.52 9.12 3.15
CA LEU A 340 33.22 7.98 2.29
C LEU A 340 34.28 7.77 1.20
N ALA A 341 34.93 8.84 0.72
CA ALA A 341 35.99 8.74 -0.29
C ALA A 341 37.34 8.28 0.28
N ARG A 342 37.66 8.63 1.53
CA ARG A 342 39.00 8.44 2.10
C ARG A 342 39.11 7.28 3.07
N ASP A 343 38.04 6.95 3.79
CA ASP A 343 38.09 5.92 4.81
C ASP A 343 38.22 4.52 4.17
N PRO A 344 39.17 3.68 4.61
CA PRO A 344 39.42 2.37 4.02
C PRO A 344 38.23 1.41 4.05
N VAL A 345 37.33 1.54 5.03
CA VAL A 345 36.13 0.69 5.14
C VAL A 345 34.95 1.37 4.45
N ALA A 346 34.80 2.68 4.63
CA ALA A 346 33.62 3.38 4.15
C ALA A 346 33.54 3.49 2.62
N LYS A 347 34.70 3.50 1.95
CA LYS A 347 34.80 3.49 0.48
C LYS A 347 34.16 2.26 -0.16
N ASP A 348 34.16 1.12 0.52
CA ASP A 348 33.69 -0.14 -0.07
C ASP A 348 32.15 -0.19 -0.12
N HIS A 349 31.50 0.33 0.91
CA HIS A 349 30.04 0.36 0.98
C HIS A 349 29.42 1.62 0.38
N ARG A 350 30.20 2.70 0.16
CA ARG A 350 29.77 3.94 -0.51
C ARG A 350 28.47 4.52 0.04
N GLY A 351 28.34 4.53 1.36
CA GLY A 351 27.14 5.06 2.01
C GLY A 351 25.93 4.12 2.05
N LYS A 352 26.01 2.92 1.46
CA LYS A 352 24.90 1.95 1.41
C LYS A 352 25.07 0.84 2.45
N LEU A 353 23.99 0.56 3.18
CA LEU A 353 23.90 -0.50 4.16
C LEU A 353 22.99 -1.62 3.69
N TYR A 354 21.79 -1.27 3.23
CA TYR A 354 20.81 -2.22 2.73
C TYR A 354 21.26 -2.77 1.37
N ARG A 355 21.20 -4.09 1.22
CA ARG A 355 21.45 -4.78 -0.04
C ARG A 355 20.23 -5.65 -0.36
N PRO A 356 19.49 -5.36 -1.44
CA PRO A 356 18.38 -6.21 -1.86
C PRO A 356 18.89 -7.63 -2.10
N ARG A 357 18.22 -8.62 -1.53
CA ARG A 357 18.54 -10.05 -1.69
C ARG A 357 17.57 -10.76 -2.61
N PHE A 358 16.39 -10.18 -2.84
CA PHE A 358 15.44 -10.69 -3.83
C PHE A 358 15.85 -10.23 -5.22
N GLU A 359 16.63 -11.05 -5.92
CA GLU A 359 17.08 -10.75 -7.28
C GLU A 359 15.91 -10.90 -8.28
N PRO A 360 15.92 -10.14 -9.39
CA PRO A 360 15.01 -10.41 -10.51
C PRO A 360 15.13 -11.86 -10.98
N VAL A 361 14.00 -12.47 -11.28
CA VAL A 361 13.97 -13.81 -11.85
C VAL A 361 14.09 -13.75 -13.36
N GLU A 362 14.68 -14.78 -13.96
CA GLU A 362 14.60 -14.98 -15.41
C GLU A 362 13.12 -15.13 -15.82
N PRO A 363 12.59 -14.24 -16.69
CA PRO A 363 11.22 -14.35 -17.16
C PRO A 363 10.96 -15.65 -17.91
N LEU A 364 9.68 -16.00 -18.09
CA LEU A 364 9.31 -17.15 -18.90
C LEU A 364 9.91 -17.02 -20.32
N SER A 365 10.53 -18.09 -20.81
CA SER A 365 11.22 -18.13 -22.11
C SER A 365 10.30 -17.92 -23.32
N ARG A 366 8.98 -18.10 -23.13
CA ARG A 366 7.93 -17.86 -24.11
C ARG A 366 6.57 -17.72 -23.40
N PRO A 367 5.55 -17.17 -24.08
CA PRO A 367 4.18 -17.16 -23.58
C PRO A 367 3.65 -18.57 -23.34
N ILE A 368 2.76 -18.70 -22.35
CA ILE A 368 1.91 -19.89 -22.21
C ILE A 368 0.71 -19.69 -23.12
N ARG A 369 0.53 -20.57 -24.11
CA ARG A 369 -0.62 -20.53 -25.01
C ARG A 369 -1.39 -21.82 -24.88
N LEU A 370 -2.67 -21.73 -24.54
CA LEU A 370 -3.60 -22.85 -24.61
C LEU A 370 -4.62 -22.52 -25.71
N ARG A 371 -4.78 -23.44 -26.66
CA ARG A 371 -5.70 -23.31 -27.79
C ARG A 371 -6.60 -24.52 -27.87
N LYS A 372 -7.83 -24.31 -28.34
CA LYS A 372 -8.84 -25.37 -28.47
C LYS A 372 -9.00 -26.18 -27.19
N LEU A 373 -8.99 -25.50 -26.03
CA LEU A 373 -8.97 -26.16 -24.74
C LEU A 373 -10.35 -26.76 -24.42
N PHE A 374 -10.40 -28.05 -24.09
CA PHE A 374 -11.60 -28.74 -23.63
C PHE A 374 -11.39 -29.30 -22.24
N LYS A 375 -12.37 -29.05 -21.35
CA LYS A 375 -12.45 -29.68 -20.05
C LYS A 375 -13.90 -29.94 -19.67
N SER A 376 -14.18 -31.15 -19.25
CA SER A 376 -15.46 -31.64 -18.75
C SER A 376 -15.29 -32.27 -17.37
N TYR A 377 -16.35 -32.21 -16.56
CA TYR A 377 -16.48 -33.05 -15.38
C TYR A 377 -17.68 -33.98 -15.58
N SER A 378 -17.44 -35.27 -15.34
CA SER A 378 -18.48 -36.27 -15.14
C SER A 378 -18.68 -36.48 -13.65
N ASN A 379 -19.90 -36.30 -13.16
CA ASN A 379 -20.27 -36.75 -11.83
C ASN A 379 -21.33 -37.84 -11.95
N GLU A 380 -21.08 -38.98 -11.31
CA GLU A 380 -22.04 -40.08 -11.24
C GLU A 380 -22.83 -39.91 -9.95
N LEU A 381 -24.11 -39.55 -10.09
CA LEU A 381 -25.00 -39.46 -8.94
C LEU A 381 -25.56 -40.85 -8.68
N THR A 382 -24.91 -41.60 -7.78
CA THR A 382 -25.38 -42.91 -7.32
C THR A 382 -26.37 -42.75 -6.17
N LEU A 383 -27.24 -43.74 -6.01
CA LEU A 383 -28.12 -43.84 -4.84
C LEU A 383 -27.57 -44.80 -3.79
N GLU A 384 -26.42 -45.44 -4.07
CA GLU A 384 -25.84 -46.55 -3.30
C GLU A 384 -25.43 -46.18 -1.87
N ASP A 385 -25.02 -44.94 -1.63
CA ASP A 385 -24.57 -44.45 -0.32
C ASP A 385 -25.70 -43.83 0.53
N LEU A 386 -26.95 -43.83 0.04
CA LEU A 386 -28.10 -43.28 0.75
C LEU A 386 -28.76 -44.33 1.63
N SER A 387 -29.24 -43.88 2.80
CA SER A 387 -30.06 -44.71 3.69
C SER A 387 -31.35 -45.13 2.99
N GLU A 388 -31.83 -46.34 3.32
CA GLU A 388 -32.97 -46.99 2.67
C GLU A 388 -34.24 -46.10 2.59
N PRO A 389 -34.66 -45.36 3.66
CA PRO A 389 -35.85 -44.51 3.57
C PRO A 389 -35.68 -43.31 2.63
N VAL A 390 -34.45 -42.78 2.50
CA VAL A 390 -34.14 -41.64 1.63
C VAL A 390 -34.06 -42.11 0.17
N ARG A 391 -33.48 -43.29 -0.06
CA ARG A 391 -33.43 -43.93 -1.37
C ARG A 391 -34.84 -44.21 -1.91
N GLU A 392 -35.70 -44.87 -1.13
CA GLU A 392 -37.08 -45.16 -1.52
C GLU A 392 -37.87 -43.87 -1.83
N ALA A 393 -37.69 -42.82 -1.01
CA ALA A 393 -38.32 -41.53 -1.26
C ALA A 393 -37.87 -40.91 -2.59
N LEU A 394 -36.56 -40.89 -2.88
CA LEU A 394 -36.01 -40.36 -4.13
C LEU A 394 -36.43 -41.19 -5.35
N GLU A 395 -36.45 -42.52 -5.22
CA GLU A 395 -36.95 -43.44 -6.25
C GLU A 395 -38.45 -43.23 -6.52
N ALA A 396 -39.25 -42.94 -5.48
CA ALA A 396 -40.66 -42.59 -5.62
C ALA A 396 -40.87 -41.25 -6.38
N PHE A 397 -39.90 -40.33 -6.31
CA PHE A 397 -39.85 -39.13 -7.17
C PHE A 397 -39.25 -39.39 -8.57
N GLY A 398 -38.93 -40.65 -8.90
CA GLY A 398 -38.37 -41.05 -10.19
C GLY A 398 -36.89 -40.70 -10.38
N VAL A 399 -36.18 -40.36 -9.30
CA VAL A 399 -34.74 -40.11 -9.34
C VAL A 399 -34.02 -41.44 -9.55
N ARG A 400 -33.26 -41.56 -10.63
CA ARG A 400 -32.42 -42.72 -10.95
C ARG A 400 -30.96 -42.31 -11.02
N GLU A 401 -30.07 -43.29 -10.97
CA GLU A 401 -28.65 -43.07 -11.22
C GLU A 401 -28.44 -42.37 -12.55
N ARG A 402 -27.67 -41.28 -12.52
CA ARG A 402 -27.45 -40.44 -13.69
C ARG A 402 -26.00 -39.98 -13.71
N MET A 403 -25.34 -40.28 -14.83
CA MET A 403 -24.08 -39.63 -15.16
C MET A 403 -24.38 -38.23 -15.71
N ILE A 404 -23.94 -37.20 -14.98
CA ILE A 404 -24.00 -35.81 -15.42
C ILE A 404 -22.61 -35.42 -15.94
N GLN A 405 -22.49 -35.26 -17.25
CA GLN A 405 -21.30 -34.68 -17.89
C GLN A 405 -21.54 -33.21 -18.22
N ARG A 406 -20.68 -32.33 -17.72
CA ARG A 406 -20.75 -30.89 -17.97
C ARG A 406 -19.40 -30.38 -18.45
N TYR A 407 -19.39 -29.72 -19.61
CA TYR A 407 -18.23 -28.95 -20.05
C TYR A 407 -18.06 -27.71 -19.16
N VAL A 408 -16.84 -27.55 -18.65
CA VAL A 408 -16.39 -26.36 -17.93
C VAL A 408 -15.68 -25.40 -18.86
N ILE A 409 -14.88 -25.92 -19.79
CA ILE A 409 -14.25 -25.15 -20.86
C ILE A 409 -14.52 -25.89 -22.17
N LYS A 410 -15.06 -25.19 -23.16
CA LYS A 410 -15.37 -25.70 -24.49
C LYS A 410 -14.67 -24.81 -25.51
N ASN A 411 -13.61 -25.33 -26.12
CA ASN A 411 -12.81 -24.62 -27.12
C ASN A 411 -12.25 -23.27 -26.61
N GLY A 412 -11.69 -23.27 -25.40
CA GLY A 412 -11.13 -22.06 -24.78
C GLY A 412 -9.76 -21.68 -25.34
N GLU A 413 -9.47 -20.38 -25.40
CA GLU A 413 -8.16 -19.85 -25.78
C GLU A 413 -7.64 -18.86 -24.73
N ILE A 414 -6.38 -19.02 -24.33
CA ILE A 414 -5.69 -18.11 -23.42
C ILE A 414 -4.21 -18.00 -23.77
N GLU A 415 -3.70 -16.77 -23.73
CA GLU A 415 -2.30 -16.43 -23.88
C GLU A 415 -1.83 -15.63 -22.66
N ILE A 416 -0.80 -16.13 -21.97
CA ILE A 416 -0.17 -15.49 -20.82
C ILE A 416 1.26 -15.12 -21.21
N GLU A 417 1.50 -13.82 -21.25
CA GLU A 417 2.78 -13.23 -21.66
C GLU A 417 3.81 -13.22 -20.51
N PRO A 418 5.10 -13.48 -20.79
CA PRO A 418 6.16 -13.43 -19.78
C PRO A 418 6.24 -12.07 -19.08
N GLY A 419 6.36 -12.08 -17.75
CA GLY A 419 6.53 -10.88 -16.93
C GLY A 419 5.32 -9.96 -16.89
N LYS A 420 4.19 -10.37 -17.48
CA LYS A 420 2.92 -9.63 -17.43
C LYS A 420 1.99 -10.17 -16.36
N ILE A 421 0.99 -9.35 -16.04
CA ILE A 421 -0.04 -9.68 -15.08
C ILE A 421 -1.35 -9.97 -15.82
N THR A 422 -1.90 -11.16 -15.60
CA THR A 422 -3.15 -11.63 -16.19
C THR A 422 -4.19 -11.86 -15.09
N ALA A 423 -5.34 -11.21 -15.18
CA ALA A 423 -6.47 -11.46 -14.30
C ALA A 423 -7.51 -12.37 -14.95
N ILE A 424 -8.04 -13.32 -14.20
CA ILE A 424 -9.12 -14.21 -14.62
C ILE A 424 -10.36 -13.89 -13.79
N VAL A 425 -11.46 -13.53 -14.45
CA VAL A 425 -12.72 -13.12 -13.82
C VAL A 425 -13.90 -13.97 -14.31
N GLY A 426 -14.93 -14.13 -13.49
CA GLY A 426 -16.09 -14.95 -13.83
C GLY A 426 -16.90 -15.37 -12.60
N ALA A 427 -18.15 -15.78 -12.80
CA ALA A 427 -19.05 -16.21 -11.73
C ALA A 427 -18.50 -17.40 -10.92
N SER A 428 -19.02 -17.66 -9.72
CA SER A 428 -18.64 -18.88 -8.98
C SER A 428 -18.99 -20.14 -9.79
N GLY A 429 -18.16 -21.17 -9.73
CA GLY A 429 -18.35 -22.41 -10.51
C GLY A 429 -18.19 -22.27 -12.03
N SER A 430 -17.63 -21.16 -12.53
CA SER A 430 -17.44 -20.92 -13.97
C SER A 430 -16.31 -21.71 -14.62
N GLY A 431 -15.34 -22.22 -13.85
CA GLY A 431 -14.15 -22.91 -14.37
C GLY A 431 -12.82 -22.20 -14.17
N LYS A 432 -12.77 -21.11 -13.38
CA LYS A 432 -11.54 -20.35 -13.11
C LYS A 432 -10.47 -21.20 -12.40
N THR A 433 -10.83 -21.87 -11.31
CA THR A 433 -9.97 -22.82 -10.59
C THR A 433 -9.49 -23.93 -11.52
N THR A 434 -10.41 -24.50 -12.31
CA THR A 434 -10.08 -25.53 -13.30
C THR A 434 -9.04 -25.05 -14.32
N LEU A 435 -9.13 -23.80 -14.78
CA LEU A 435 -8.14 -23.22 -15.70
C LEU A 435 -6.75 -23.11 -15.04
N LEU A 436 -6.67 -22.66 -13.78
CA LEU A 436 -5.40 -22.63 -13.05
C LEU A 436 -4.82 -24.02 -12.82
N ARG A 437 -5.66 -25.00 -12.44
CA ARG A 437 -5.27 -26.41 -12.29
C ARG A 437 -4.67 -26.97 -13.58
N ILE A 438 -5.32 -26.70 -14.73
CA ILE A 438 -4.83 -27.12 -16.05
C ILE A 438 -3.47 -26.49 -16.36
N ILE A 439 -3.32 -25.18 -16.18
CA ILE A 439 -2.04 -24.49 -16.44
C ILE A 439 -0.94 -25.09 -15.56
N TRP A 440 -1.21 -25.25 -14.26
CA TRP A 440 -0.24 -25.83 -13.34
C TRP A 440 0.11 -27.27 -13.69
N GLY A 441 -0.88 -28.13 -13.93
CA GLY A 441 -0.67 -29.55 -14.24
C GLY A 441 0.12 -29.75 -15.54
N LEU A 442 -0.16 -28.95 -16.57
CA LEU A 442 0.61 -28.95 -17.82
C LEU A 442 2.07 -28.53 -17.61
N LEU A 443 2.34 -27.58 -16.72
CA LEU A 443 3.70 -27.09 -16.44
C LEU A 443 4.50 -28.03 -15.53
N THR A 444 3.83 -28.74 -14.61
CA THR A 444 4.48 -29.66 -13.66
C THR A 444 4.51 -31.11 -14.14
N GLY A 445 3.78 -31.44 -15.21
CA GLY A 445 3.62 -32.81 -15.67
C GLY A 445 2.73 -33.66 -14.76
N CYS A 446 1.74 -33.05 -14.11
CA CYS A 446 0.80 -33.76 -13.25
C CYS A 446 -0.19 -34.60 -14.09
N ASP A 447 -0.17 -35.92 -13.90
CA ASP A 447 -1.01 -36.87 -14.66
C ASP A 447 -2.45 -37.02 -14.13
N ASP A 448 -2.78 -36.35 -13.02
CA ASP A 448 -4.11 -36.42 -12.43
C ASP A 448 -5.17 -35.83 -13.39
N PRO A 449 -6.26 -36.57 -13.71
CA PRO A 449 -7.38 -36.08 -14.50
C PRO A 449 -7.94 -34.71 -14.09
N LEU A 450 -7.86 -34.34 -12.82
CA LEU A 450 -8.30 -33.05 -12.30
C LEU A 450 -7.48 -31.87 -12.83
N TYR A 451 -6.19 -32.10 -13.12
CA TYR A 451 -5.19 -31.10 -13.49
C TYR A 451 -4.79 -31.11 -14.96
N ARG A 452 -5.34 -32.03 -15.76
CA ARG A 452 -5.09 -32.10 -17.21
C ARG A 452 -6.29 -31.62 -18.02
N PRO A 453 -6.07 -31.06 -19.22
CA PRO A 453 -7.15 -30.89 -20.18
C PRO A 453 -7.62 -32.25 -20.72
N ASP A 454 -8.86 -32.31 -21.20
CA ASP A 454 -9.36 -33.50 -21.88
C ASP A 454 -8.91 -33.51 -23.35
N ALA A 455 -8.79 -32.32 -23.97
CA ALA A 455 -8.23 -32.10 -25.29
C ALA A 455 -7.74 -30.65 -25.46
N GLY A 456 -6.84 -30.42 -26.41
CA GLY A 456 -6.36 -29.08 -26.79
C GLY A 456 -4.94 -29.09 -27.35
N GLU A 457 -4.46 -27.91 -27.70
CA GLU A 457 -3.09 -27.64 -28.16
C GLU A 457 -2.43 -26.65 -27.18
N TRP A 458 -1.17 -26.86 -26.83
CA TRP A 458 -0.47 -25.97 -25.90
C TRP A 458 0.99 -25.72 -26.26
N GLU A 459 1.43 -24.49 -25.98
CA GLU A 459 2.83 -24.07 -26.01
C GLU A 459 3.22 -23.62 -24.61
N LEU A 460 4.26 -24.25 -24.04
CA LEU A 460 4.69 -24.03 -22.66
C LEU A 460 6.16 -23.62 -22.60
N PRO A 461 6.56 -22.72 -21.69
CA PRO A 461 7.94 -22.40 -21.42
C PRO A 461 8.65 -23.52 -20.65
N ALA A 462 9.88 -23.86 -21.07
CA ALA A 462 10.68 -24.92 -20.45
C ALA A 462 11.31 -24.50 -19.11
N ASN A 463 11.45 -23.19 -18.88
CA ASN A 463 12.08 -22.63 -17.67
C ASN A 463 11.06 -22.21 -16.60
N ALA A 464 9.82 -22.72 -16.66
CA ALA A 464 8.77 -22.36 -15.70
C ALA A 464 9.09 -22.89 -14.29
N ARG A 465 9.21 -21.98 -13.34
CA ARG A 465 9.16 -22.24 -11.90
C ARG A 465 7.83 -21.71 -11.38
N VAL A 466 6.83 -22.57 -11.42
CA VAL A 466 5.44 -22.23 -11.08
C VAL A 466 5.16 -22.48 -9.60
N GLN A 467 4.43 -21.56 -8.97
CA GLN A 467 3.81 -21.74 -7.66
C GLN A 467 2.31 -21.52 -7.79
N LEU A 468 1.52 -22.39 -7.17
CA LEU A 468 0.06 -22.38 -7.21
C LEU A 468 -0.51 -22.26 -5.79
N LEU A 469 -1.48 -21.37 -5.63
CA LEU A 469 -2.30 -21.28 -4.42
C LEU A 469 -3.76 -21.51 -4.79
N ILE A 470 -4.39 -22.55 -4.23
CA ILE A 470 -5.83 -22.78 -4.33
C ILE A 470 -6.35 -23.03 -2.90
N PRO A 471 -7.24 -22.16 -2.38
CA PRO A 471 -7.78 -22.32 -1.03
C PRO A 471 -8.37 -23.71 -0.79
N GLY A 472 -7.91 -24.39 0.27
CA GLY A 472 -8.38 -25.72 0.67
C GLY A 472 -7.93 -26.90 -0.21
N GLU A 473 -7.12 -26.67 -1.24
CA GLU A 473 -6.60 -27.72 -2.12
C GLU A 473 -5.08 -27.67 -2.23
N VAL A 474 -4.52 -26.53 -2.64
CA VAL A 474 -3.08 -26.31 -2.76
C VAL A 474 -2.69 -25.19 -1.82
N GLU A 475 -2.34 -25.57 -0.60
CA GLU A 475 -2.02 -24.67 0.50
C GLU A 475 -0.57 -24.89 0.97
N PRO A 476 0.17 -23.82 1.29
CA PRO A 476 1.50 -23.94 1.86
C PRO A 476 1.51 -24.68 3.20
N ASP A 477 2.49 -25.55 3.39
CA ASP A 477 2.76 -26.16 4.69
C ASP A 477 3.75 -25.29 5.49
N PHE A 478 3.27 -24.78 6.63
CA PHE A 478 4.08 -24.04 7.58
C PHE A 478 4.52 -24.88 8.78
N GLY A 479 3.94 -26.07 8.98
CA GLY A 479 4.10 -26.86 10.20
C GLY A 479 3.87 -26.02 11.48
N ASP A 480 4.64 -26.33 12.53
CA ASP A 480 4.57 -25.67 13.85
C ASP A 480 5.66 -24.61 14.08
N ALA A 481 6.50 -24.32 13.08
CA ALA A 481 7.58 -23.36 13.20
C ALA A 481 7.06 -21.90 13.10
N ALA A 482 7.89 -20.96 13.55
CA ALA A 482 7.66 -19.55 13.29
C ALA A 482 7.71 -19.27 11.78
N VAL A 483 6.91 -18.32 11.30
CA VAL A 483 6.80 -18.03 9.87
C VAL A 483 8.17 -17.65 9.27
N ILE A 484 8.97 -16.85 9.98
CA ILE A 484 10.32 -16.49 9.51
C ILE A 484 11.24 -17.70 9.35
N GLU A 485 11.15 -18.68 10.23
CA GLU A 485 11.97 -19.91 10.18
C GLU A 485 11.60 -20.77 8.99
N VAL A 486 10.29 -20.86 8.67
CA VAL A 486 9.84 -21.58 7.48
C VAL A 486 10.42 -20.94 6.22
N LEU A 487 10.32 -19.62 6.10
CA LEU A 487 10.85 -18.91 4.93
C LEU A 487 12.38 -19.00 4.86
N TYR A 488 13.07 -18.83 6.00
CA TYR A 488 14.52 -18.97 6.09
C TYR A 488 14.99 -20.35 5.63
N ARG A 489 14.30 -21.43 5.99
CA ARG A 489 14.63 -22.79 5.51
C ARG A 489 14.48 -22.93 4.00
N ILE A 490 13.53 -22.23 3.39
CA ILE A 490 13.32 -22.25 1.94
C ILE A 490 14.41 -21.45 1.22
N CYS A 491 14.74 -20.26 1.72
CA CYS A 491 15.62 -19.33 1.02
C CYS A 491 17.11 -19.43 1.40
N GLY A 492 17.43 -19.94 2.60
CA GLY A 492 18.78 -20.04 3.15
C GLY A 492 19.42 -18.71 3.54
N ASP A 493 18.66 -17.62 3.58
CA ASP A 493 19.14 -16.25 3.86
C ASP A 493 18.09 -15.50 4.71
N GLU A 494 18.45 -15.15 5.94
CA GLU A 494 17.57 -14.49 6.90
C GLU A 494 17.15 -13.09 6.47
N ALA A 495 18.04 -12.36 5.78
CA ALA A 495 17.73 -11.02 5.27
C ALA A 495 16.72 -11.11 4.11
N LEU A 496 16.86 -12.11 3.25
CA LEU A 496 15.90 -12.40 2.20
C LEU A 496 14.53 -12.83 2.76
N ALA A 497 14.50 -13.67 3.79
CA ALA A 497 13.25 -14.07 4.44
C ALA A 497 12.48 -12.85 4.99
N ILE A 498 13.19 -11.93 5.66
CA ILE A 498 12.62 -10.66 6.15
C ILE A 498 12.17 -9.77 4.97
N GLU A 499 12.96 -9.68 3.90
CA GLU A 499 12.62 -8.91 2.70
C GLU A 499 11.32 -9.44 2.04
N ILE A 500 11.16 -10.75 1.95
CA ILE A 500 9.96 -11.40 1.41
C ILE A 500 8.73 -11.16 2.28
N LEU A 501 8.85 -11.27 3.62
CA LEU A 501 7.75 -10.94 4.54
C LEU A 501 7.30 -9.49 4.35
N ASN A 502 8.26 -8.57 4.24
CA ASN A 502 7.98 -7.17 3.96
C ASN A 502 7.29 -6.97 2.61
N TYR A 503 7.68 -7.71 1.57
CA TYR A 503 7.01 -7.68 0.27
C TYR A 503 5.57 -8.18 0.33
N ALA A 504 5.31 -9.24 1.10
CA ALA A 504 3.96 -9.74 1.35
C ALA A 504 3.13 -8.85 2.30
N GLY A 505 3.72 -7.77 2.83
CA GLY A 505 3.04 -6.82 3.71
C GLY A 505 3.00 -7.26 5.17
N ILE A 506 3.78 -8.25 5.58
CA ILE A 506 4.07 -8.56 6.98
C ILE A 506 5.32 -7.76 7.35
N SER A 507 5.13 -6.51 7.78
CA SER A 507 6.22 -5.59 8.14
C SER A 507 6.37 -5.36 9.65
N ASP A 508 5.58 -6.07 10.45
CA ASP A 508 5.73 -6.07 11.89
C ASP A 508 6.60 -7.26 12.30
N ALA A 509 7.78 -6.96 12.84
CA ALA A 509 8.74 -7.98 13.25
C ALA A 509 8.21 -8.88 14.38
N VAL A 510 7.23 -8.42 15.17
CA VAL A 510 6.57 -9.27 16.16
C VAL A 510 5.86 -10.45 15.49
N LEU A 511 5.36 -10.27 14.27
CA LEU A 511 4.70 -11.34 13.52
C LEU A 511 5.69 -12.34 12.89
N TYR A 512 6.98 -12.00 12.81
CA TYR A 512 7.99 -12.90 12.23
C TYR A 512 8.15 -14.16 13.08
N ARG A 513 8.09 -13.99 14.42
CA ARG A 513 8.16 -15.11 15.38
C ARG A 513 6.83 -15.85 15.58
N ALA A 514 5.73 -15.34 15.03
CA ALA A 514 4.43 -15.99 15.18
C ALA A 514 4.39 -17.29 14.38
N ARG A 515 3.70 -18.30 14.91
CA ARG A 515 3.36 -19.52 14.17
C ARG A 515 2.20 -19.23 13.25
N PHE A 516 2.10 -19.97 12.14
CA PHE A 516 1.01 -19.77 11.18
C PHE A 516 -0.38 -19.83 11.82
N ARG A 517 -0.60 -20.73 12.78
CA ARG A 517 -1.87 -20.86 13.52
C ARG A 517 -2.25 -19.64 14.37
N GLU A 518 -1.25 -18.88 14.83
CA GLU A 518 -1.40 -17.70 15.69
C GLU A 518 -1.73 -16.43 14.88
N LEU A 519 -1.53 -16.48 13.55
CA LEU A 519 -1.85 -15.39 12.65
C LEU A 519 -3.36 -15.25 12.44
N SER A 520 -3.83 -14.01 12.30
CA SER A 520 -5.20 -13.72 11.83
C SER A 520 -5.39 -14.24 10.40
N THR A 521 -6.64 -14.42 9.95
CA THR A 521 -6.93 -14.92 8.59
C THR A 521 -6.25 -14.09 7.50
N GLY A 522 -6.28 -12.75 7.62
CA GLY A 522 -5.59 -11.88 6.66
C GLY A 522 -4.06 -11.86 6.78
N GLN A 523 -3.51 -12.16 7.95
CA GLN A 523 -2.06 -12.38 8.11
C GLN A 523 -1.64 -13.73 7.51
N LYS A 524 -2.47 -14.78 7.64
CA LYS A 524 -2.26 -16.09 7.01
C LYS A 524 -2.20 -15.98 5.48
N GLU A 525 -3.14 -15.27 4.86
CA GLU A 525 -3.11 -15.00 3.41
C GLU A 525 -1.79 -14.36 2.96
N ARG A 526 -1.32 -13.33 3.69
CA ARG A 526 -0.03 -12.69 3.40
C ARG A 526 1.15 -13.63 3.63
N ALA A 527 1.11 -14.47 4.66
CA ALA A 527 2.15 -15.46 4.91
C ALA A 527 2.22 -16.47 3.75
N LYS A 528 1.09 -16.92 3.21
CA LYS A 528 1.04 -17.81 2.02
C LYS A 528 1.70 -17.15 0.80
N ILE A 529 1.44 -15.86 0.56
CA ILE A 529 2.13 -15.09 -0.50
C ILE A 529 3.64 -15.04 -0.25
N ALA A 530 4.06 -14.78 1.00
CA ALA A 530 5.48 -14.79 1.37
C ALA A 530 6.13 -16.16 1.08
N TRP A 531 5.44 -17.25 1.42
CA TRP A 531 5.90 -18.61 1.15
C TRP A 531 6.09 -18.85 -0.35
N VAL A 532 5.12 -18.44 -1.18
CA VAL A 532 5.24 -18.52 -2.64
C VAL A 532 6.47 -17.77 -3.15
N LEU A 533 6.68 -16.55 -2.67
CA LEU A 533 7.82 -15.73 -3.08
C LEU A 533 9.17 -16.31 -2.63
N ALA A 534 9.23 -17.03 -1.50
CA ALA A 534 10.46 -17.66 -1.02
C ALA A 534 11.03 -18.71 -1.98
N HIS A 535 10.18 -19.33 -2.80
CA HIS A 535 10.61 -20.24 -3.86
C HIS A 535 11.15 -19.54 -5.12
N ARG A 536 11.23 -18.19 -5.14
CA ARG A 536 11.68 -17.38 -6.30
C ARG A 536 11.05 -17.82 -7.64
N PRO A 537 9.70 -17.89 -7.71
CA PRO A 537 9.00 -18.31 -8.92
C PRO A 537 9.14 -17.27 -10.04
N ASN A 538 9.10 -17.71 -11.28
CA ASN A 538 8.89 -16.82 -12.44
C ASN A 538 7.46 -16.89 -13.00
N LEU A 539 6.62 -17.76 -12.41
CA LEU A 539 5.17 -17.79 -12.60
C LEU A 539 4.46 -18.03 -11.26
N ILE A 540 3.51 -17.16 -10.94
CA ILE A 540 2.63 -17.31 -9.76
C ILE A 540 1.19 -17.44 -10.26
N LEU A 541 0.50 -18.47 -9.79
CA LEU A 541 -0.93 -18.73 -10.03
C LEU A 541 -1.66 -18.64 -8.69
N ILE A 542 -2.64 -17.74 -8.56
CA ILE A 542 -3.41 -17.61 -7.31
C ILE A 542 -4.90 -17.65 -7.59
N ASP A 543 -5.60 -18.59 -6.96
CA ASP A 543 -7.05 -18.60 -6.93
C ASP A 543 -7.61 -17.75 -5.78
N GLU A 544 -8.78 -17.16 -5.99
CA GLU A 544 -9.50 -16.32 -5.03
C GLU A 544 -8.63 -15.26 -4.31
N PHE A 545 -7.77 -14.58 -5.08
CA PHE A 545 -6.81 -13.63 -4.52
C PHE A 545 -7.50 -12.56 -3.67
N GLY A 546 -7.10 -12.48 -2.41
CA GLY A 546 -7.59 -11.51 -1.44
C GLY A 546 -9.01 -11.75 -0.93
N ALA A 547 -9.61 -12.94 -1.11
CA ALA A 547 -10.97 -13.23 -0.64
C ALA A 547 -11.14 -13.01 0.89
N HIS A 548 -10.13 -13.35 1.68
CA HIS A 548 -10.16 -13.20 3.15
C HIS A 548 -9.54 -11.89 3.67
N LEU A 549 -9.25 -10.93 2.79
CA LEU A 549 -8.70 -9.62 3.15
C LEU A 549 -9.79 -8.56 3.13
N ASP A 550 -9.75 -7.62 4.07
CA ASP A 550 -10.59 -6.42 3.98
C ASP A 550 -10.23 -5.60 2.71
N PRO A 551 -11.15 -4.78 2.15
CA PRO A 551 -10.91 -4.06 0.90
C PRO A 551 -9.68 -3.13 0.90
N ALA A 552 -9.29 -2.55 2.03
CA ALA A 552 -8.11 -1.69 2.08
C ALA A 552 -6.83 -2.53 2.03
N THR A 553 -6.75 -3.59 2.84
CA THR A 553 -5.60 -4.51 2.84
C THR A 553 -5.47 -5.25 1.51
N ALA A 554 -6.57 -5.73 0.93
CA ALA A 554 -6.56 -6.39 -0.38
C ALA A 554 -5.93 -5.49 -1.46
N ARG A 555 -6.32 -4.21 -1.51
CA ARG A 555 -5.73 -3.21 -2.42
C ARG A 555 -4.24 -3.02 -2.19
N ARG A 556 -3.79 -2.92 -0.93
CA ARG A 556 -2.37 -2.76 -0.59
C ARG A 556 -1.54 -3.97 -1.03
N VAL A 557 -2.01 -5.18 -0.78
CA VAL A 557 -1.32 -6.42 -1.17
C VAL A 557 -1.31 -6.57 -2.69
N ALA A 558 -2.43 -6.32 -3.38
CA ALA A 558 -2.52 -6.34 -4.84
C ALA A 558 -1.50 -5.40 -5.51
N ARG A 559 -1.40 -4.14 -5.04
CA ARG A 559 -0.43 -3.16 -5.56
C ARG A 559 1.00 -3.62 -5.38
N ARG A 560 1.35 -4.15 -4.20
CA ARG A 560 2.70 -4.65 -3.93
C ARG A 560 3.04 -5.82 -4.82
N MET A 561 2.11 -6.76 -5.01
CA MET A 561 2.30 -7.88 -5.94
C MET A 561 2.49 -7.36 -7.36
N SER A 562 1.71 -6.37 -7.80
CA SER A 562 1.89 -5.76 -9.13
C SER A 562 3.28 -5.13 -9.31
N GLN A 563 3.70 -4.29 -8.36
CA GLN A 563 5.02 -3.66 -8.37
C GLN A 563 6.15 -4.70 -8.36
N LEU A 564 6.09 -5.65 -7.42
CA LEU A 564 7.10 -6.70 -7.30
C LEU A 564 7.19 -7.55 -8.55
N SER A 565 6.05 -7.99 -9.10
CA SER A 565 6.02 -8.81 -10.31
C SER A 565 6.67 -8.10 -11.49
N ARG A 566 6.37 -6.81 -11.68
CA ARG A 566 6.95 -5.99 -12.76
C ARG A 566 8.44 -5.73 -12.53
N GLU A 567 8.84 -5.37 -11.31
CA GLU A 567 10.24 -5.09 -10.96
C GLU A 567 11.14 -6.33 -11.03
N LYS A 568 10.61 -7.51 -10.71
CA LYS A 568 11.37 -8.76 -10.62
C LYS A 568 11.18 -9.68 -11.83
N GLY A 569 10.33 -9.33 -12.80
CA GLY A 569 10.09 -10.16 -13.99
C GLY A 569 9.23 -11.40 -13.74
N ILE A 570 8.42 -11.40 -12.69
CA ILE A 570 7.53 -12.52 -12.33
C ILE A 570 6.24 -12.41 -13.13
N THR A 571 5.87 -13.47 -13.84
CA THR A 571 4.55 -13.58 -14.48
C THR A 571 3.50 -13.88 -13.42
N LEU A 572 2.43 -13.09 -13.36
CA LEU A 572 1.38 -13.26 -12.34
C LEU A 572 0.04 -13.53 -12.99
N VAL A 573 -0.58 -14.66 -12.66
CA VAL A 573 -1.95 -14.99 -13.04
C VAL A 573 -2.78 -15.10 -11.79
N LEU A 574 -3.86 -14.31 -11.69
CA LEU A 574 -4.71 -14.34 -10.51
C LEU A 574 -6.18 -14.36 -10.86
N VAL A 575 -6.92 -15.12 -10.06
CA VAL A 575 -8.38 -15.18 -10.12
C VAL A 575 -8.95 -14.26 -9.07
N THR A 576 -9.84 -13.36 -9.47
CA THR A 576 -10.60 -12.53 -8.54
C THR A 576 -11.92 -12.11 -9.14
N HIS A 577 -12.92 -11.83 -8.29
CA HIS A 577 -14.17 -11.18 -8.68
C HIS A 577 -14.26 -9.76 -8.11
N ARG A 578 -13.22 -9.29 -7.41
CA ARG A 578 -13.20 -8.03 -6.66
C ARG A 578 -12.63 -6.92 -7.52
N ARG A 579 -13.43 -5.88 -7.74
CA ARG A 579 -13.08 -4.74 -8.60
C ARG A 579 -11.90 -3.95 -8.05
N GLU A 580 -11.88 -3.73 -6.74
CA GLU A 580 -10.83 -3.00 -6.04
C GLU A 580 -9.46 -3.66 -6.19
N ILE A 581 -9.42 -5.00 -6.34
CA ILE A 581 -8.18 -5.74 -6.60
C ILE A 581 -7.72 -5.53 -8.04
N LEU A 582 -8.63 -5.61 -9.01
CA LEU A 582 -8.30 -5.35 -10.42
C LEU A 582 -7.76 -3.93 -10.64
N GLU A 583 -8.38 -2.93 -9.99
CA GLU A 583 -7.92 -1.54 -10.03
C GLU A 583 -6.55 -1.36 -9.39
N ALA A 584 -6.29 -2.06 -8.29
CA ALA A 584 -5.01 -2.01 -7.58
C ALA A 584 -3.88 -2.77 -8.31
N LEU A 585 -4.23 -3.84 -9.01
CA LEU A 585 -3.31 -4.72 -9.71
C LEU A 585 -2.88 -4.16 -11.06
N GLU A 586 -3.81 -3.50 -11.76
CA GLU A 586 -3.64 -3.00 -13.13
C GLU A 586 -3.15 -4.10 -14.08
N PRO A 587 -3.95 -5.15 -14.32
CA PRO A 587 -3.54 -6.28 -15.16
C PRO A 587 -3.34 -5.86 -16.62
N ASP A 588 -2.35 -6.47 -17.28
CA ASP A 588 -2.06 -6.29 -18.71
C ASP A 588 -3.09 -7.02 -19.58
N ALA A 589 -3.70 -8.09 -19.08
CA ALA A 589 -4.78 -8.82 -19.73
C ALA A 589 -5.85 -9.27 -18.72
N VAL A 590 -7.12 -9.23 -19.13
CA VAL A 590 -8.24 -9.76 -18.35
C VAL A 590 -8.98 -10.81 -19.18
N TYR A 591 -9.06 -12.03 -18.67
CA TYR A 591 -9.84 -13.12 -19.27
C TYR A 591 -11.13 -13.36 -18.51
N MET A 592 -12.22 -13.55 -19.25
CA MET A 592 -13.53 -13.89 -18.70
C MET A 592 -13.80 -15.38 -18.89
N VAL A 593 -14.24 -16.05 -17.82
CA VAL A 593 -14.58 -17.48 -17.82
C VAL A 593 -16.02 -17.66 -17.37
N GLY A 594 -16.80 -18.45 -18.10
CA GLY A 594 -18.19 -18.74 -17.74
C GLY A 594 -18.93 -19.60 -18.75
N TYR A 595 -19.75 -20.53 -18.24
CA TYR A 595 -20.67 -21.35 -19.05
C TYR A 595 -20.02 -22.07 -20.24
N GLY A 596 -18.78 -22.56 -20.08
CA GLY A 596 -18.03 -23.21 -21.16
C GLY A 596 -17.20 -22.25 -22.02
N THR A 597 -17.33 -20.93 -21.85
CA THR A 597 -16.60 -19.92 -22.62
C THR A 597 -15.37 -19.40 -21.87
N LEU A 598 -14.33 -19.06 -22.64
CA LEU A 598 -13.09 -18.42 -22.20
C LEU A 598 -12.65 -17.43 -23.30
N PHE A 599 -12.64 -16.13 -23.00
CA PHE A 599 -12.27 -15.08 -23.96
C PHE A 599 -11.63 -13.87 -23.26
N ARG A 600 -10.93 -13.01 -24.02
CA ARG A 600 -10.26 -11.82 -23.47
C ARG A 600 -11.22 -10.62 -23.43
N ALA A 601 -11.25 -9.88 -22.32
CA ALA A 601 -12.26 -8.85 -22.06
C ALA A 601 -12.24 -7.66 -23.04
N ASP A 602 -11.10 -7.39 -23.67
CA ASP A 602 -10.92 -6.38 -24.73
C ASP A 602 -11.37 -6.88 -26.11
N GLU A 603 -11.69 -8.16 -26.28
CA GLU A 603 -12.33 -8.68 -27.49
C GLU A 603 -13.80 -8.24 -27.63
N VAL A 604 -14.46 -7.90 -26.52
CA VAL A 604 -15.85 -7.40 -26.51
C VAL A 604 -15.86 -5.86 -26.46
N PRO A 605 -16.26 -5.17 -27.55
CA PRO A 605 -16.25 -3.71 -27.62
C PRO A 605 -17.29 -3.06 -26.70
N GLU A 606 -17.07 -1.79 -26.30
CA GLU A 606 -17.96 -1.06 -25.38
C GLU A 606 -19.38 -0.87 -25.96
N ARG A 607 -19.48 -0.79 -27.29
CA ARG A 607 -20.70 -0.52 -28.03
C ARG A 607 -20.96 -1.62 -29.04
N GLY A 608 -22.23 -1.96 -29.20
CA GLY A 608 -22.74 -2.75 -30.31
C GLY A 608 -23.88 -2.04 -31.01
N PHE A 609 -24.25 -2.53 -32.18
CA PHE A 609 -25.42 -2.05 -32.90
C PHE A 609 -26.31 -3.21 -33.32
N ARG A 610 -27.62 -2.98 -33.27
CA ARG A 610 -28.61 -4.01 -33.56
C ARG A 610 -28.81 -4.18 -35.06
N VAL A 611 -28.68 -5.41 -35.52
CA VAL A 611 -28.86 -5.84 -36.91
C VAL A 611 -29.80 -7.03 -36.92
N ARG A 612 -30.68 -7.12 -37.93
CA ARG A 612 -31.58 -8.27 -38.08
C ARG A 612 -30.90 -9.39 -38.86
N GLU A 613 -31.29 -10.63 -38.62
CA GLU A 613 -30.93 -11.74 -39.52
C GLU A 613 -31.59 -11.57 -40.90
N PRO A 614 -30.97 -12.05 -41.99
CA PRO A 614 -29.65 -12.69 -42.05
C PRO A 614 -28.46 -11.70 -42.12
N TYR A 615 -28.73 -10.39 -42.14
CA TYR A 615 -27.71 -9.35 -42.32
C TYR A 615 -26.68 -9.32 -41.20
N ALA A 616 -27.08 -9.62 -39.97
CA ALA A 616 -26.18 -9.71 -38.82
C ALA A 616 -25.11 -10.79 -39.07
N THR A 617 -25.54 -11.99 -39.50
CA THR A 617 -24.65 -13.09 -39.91
C THR A 617 -23.72 -12.67 -41.06
N TYR A 618 -24.25 -11.99 -42.09
CA TYR A 618 -23.42 -11.55 -43.23
C TYR A 618 -22.35 -10.52 -42.84
N ILE A 619 -22.62 -9.67 -41.84
CA ILE A 619 -21.64 -8.71 -41.34
C ILE A 619 -20.52 -9.46 -40.63
N VAL A 620 -20.83 -10.35 -39.69
CA VAL A 620 -19.79 -11.02 -38.88
C VAL A 620 -18.98 -12.05 -39.68
N GLU A 621 -19.52 -12.55 -40.80
CA GLU A 621 -18.82 -13.39 -41.78
C GLU A 621 -18.03 -12.58 -42.82
N GLY A 622 -18.03 -11.24 -42.73
CA GLY A 622 -17.32 -10.36 -43.66
C GLY A 622 -17.92 -10.29 -45.08
N LYS A 623 -19.09 -10.90 -45.31
CA LYS A 623 -19.78 -10.90 -46.61
C LYS A 623 -20.39 -9.54 -46.94
N LYS A 624 -20.87 -8.83 -45.92
CA LYS A 624 -21.53 -7.51 -46.06
C LYS A 624 -20.57 -6.40 -45.66
N ARG A 625 -20.20 -5.55 -46.62
CA ARG A 625 -19.27 -4.43 -46.42
C ARG A 625 -19.97 -3.11 -46.11
N TRP A 626 -21.24 -2.98 -46.48
CA TRP A 626 -22.02 -1.76 -46.32
C TRP A 626 -23.28 -2.03 -45.50
N GLU A 627 -23.40 -1.37 -44.35
CA GLU A 627 -24.63 -1.39 -43.56
C GLU A 627 -25.48 -0.14 -43.83
N VAL A 628 -26.70 -0.35 -44.33
CA VAL A 628 -27.57 0.75 -44.77
C VAL A 628 -28.43 1.22 -43.61
N ARG A 629 -28.41 2.52 -43.31
CA ARG A 629 -29.11 3.15 -42.18
C ARG A 629 -29.74 4.46 -42.60
N ARG A 630 -30.80 4.89 -41.89
CA ARG A 630 -31.43 6.20 -42.13
C ARG A 630 -30.59 7.39 -41.66
N TYR A 631 -29.63 7.15 -40.77
CA TYR A 631 -28.81 8.19 -40.17
C TYR A 631 -27.32 7.84 -40.31
N PRO A 632 -26.44 8.85 -40.48
CA PRO A 632 -25.01 8.63 -40.45
C PRO A 632 -24.58 8.24 -39.03
N THR A 633 -23.38 7.64 -38.91
CA THR A 633 -22.76 7.39 -37.60
C THR A 633 -21.45 8.15 -37.45
N GLY A 634 -21.25 8.75 -36.28
CA GLY A 634 -19.96 9.26 -35.83
C GLY A 634 -19.09 8.19 -35.13
N VAL A 635 -19.62 6.99 -34.90
CA VAL A 635 -18.85 5.88 -34.28
C VAL A 635 -17.82 5.37 -35.28
N ARG A 636 -16.60 5.16 -34.80
CA ARG A 636 -15.47 4.59 -35.54
C ARG A 636 -14.83 3.47 -34.71
N GLY A 637 -14.18 2.53 -35.39
CA GLY A 637 -13.50 1.41 -34.75
C GLY A 637 -14.41 0.20 -34.48
N LYS A 638 -13.91 -0.74 -33.67
CA LYS A 638 -14.52 -2.05 -33.41
C LYS A 638 -15.81 -1.93 -32.61
N VAL A 639 -16.88 -2.53 -33.11
CA VAL A 639 -18.22 -2.55 -32.49
C VAL A 639 -18.82 -3.96 -32.52
N GLY A 640 -19.69 -4.26 -31.57
CA GLY A 640 -20.39 -5.54 -31.50
C GLY A 640 -21.57 -5.59 -32.46
N VAL A 641 -21.79 -6.74 -33.09
CA VAL A 641 -22.97 -6.99 -33.93
C VAL A 641 -24.00 -7.72 -33.09
N VAL A 642 -25.15 -7.08 -32.89
CA VAL A 642 -26.18 -7.57 -31.99
C VAL A 642 -27.38 -8.08 -32.78
N SER A 643 -27.74 -9.35 -32.57
CA SER A 643 -28.92 -10.01 -33.15
C SER A 643 -29.79 -10.53 -32.02
N GLY A 644 -31.02 -10.04 -31.92
CA GLY A 644 -31.91 -10.32 -30.77
C GLY A 644 -31.37 -9.79 -29.44
N ASP A 645 -31.10 -10.72 -28.52
CA ASP A 645 -30.51 -10.58 -27.19
C ASP A 645 -29.06 -11.12 -27.11
N LYS A 646 -28.43 -11.34 -28.27
CA LYS A 646 -27.06 -11.87 -28.36
C LYS A 646 -26.12 -10.99 -29.17
N VAL A 647 -24.88 -10.88 -28.73
CA VAL A 647 -23.76 -10.36 -29.51
C VAL A 647 -23.15 -11.53 -30.28
N ILE A 648 -23.30 -11.54 -31.60
CA ILE A 648 -22.91 -12.67 -32.45
C ILE A 648 -21.49 -12.52 -33.04
N GLY A 649 -20.84 -11.38 -32.83
CA GLY A 649 -19.52 -11.08 -33.34
C GLY A 649 -19.18 -9.60 -33.25
N THR A 650 -18.08 -9.22 -33.89
CA THR A 650 -17.60 -7.83 -33.98
C THR A 650 -17.33 -7.44 -35.42
N VAL A 651 -17.41 -6.14 -35.70
CA VAL A 651 -17.03 -5.54 -36.98
C VAL A 651 -16.43 -4.16 -36.74
N GLU A 652 -15.49 -3.74 -37.57
CA GLU A 652 -14.95 -2.38 -37.56
C GLU A 652 -15.82 -1.43 -38.41
N ILE A 653 -16.17 -0.26 -37.88
CA ILE A 653 -16.76 0.82 -38.69
C ILE A 653 -15.66 1.79 -39.12
N LEU A 654 -15.40 1.80 -40.43
CA LEU A 654 -14.38 2.64 -41.07
C LEU A 654 -14.90 4.07 -41.29
N GLY A 655 -16.18 4.20 -41.62
CA GLY A 655 -16.74 5.46 -42.11
C GLY A 655 -18.24 5.44 -42.24
N SER A 656 -18.80 6.61 -42.55
CA SER A 656 -20.21 6.77 -42.94
C SER A 656 -20.25 7.62 -44.21
N LYS A 657 -20.89 7.11 -45.26
CA LYS A 657 -21.06 7.77 -46.57
C LYS A 657 -22.53 8.02 -46.88
N GLY A 658 -22.78 8.94 -47.81
CA GLY A 658 -24.12 9.36 -48.22
C GLY A 658 -24.43 10.81 -47.83
N PRO A 659 -25.69 11.25 -47.95
CA PRO A 659 -26.87 10.42 -48.22
C PRO A 659 -26.99 9.95 -49.69
N TYR A 660 -27.28 8.67 -49.90
CA TYR A 660 -27.53 8.02 -51.19
C TYR A 660 -29.03 7.88 -51.49
N THR A 661 -29.39 7.99 -52.75
CA THR A 661 -30.70 7.62 -53.31
C THR A 661 -30.83 6.09 -53.43
N LEU A 662 -32.06 5.61 -53.63
CA LEU A 662 -32.31 4.18 -53.88
C LEU A 662 -31.67 3.70 -55.20
N GLU A 663 -31.54 4.57 -56.19
CA GLU A 663 -30.89 4.26 -57.47
C GLU A 663 -29.39 4.06 -57.28
N GLU A 664 -28.72 4.98 -56.58
CA GLU A 664 -27.28 4.86 -56.27
C GLU A 664 -26.96 3.64 -55.39
N LEU A 665 -27.84 3.28 -54.45
CA LEU A 665 -27.64 2.05 -53.66
C LEU A 665 -27.76 0.78 -54.50
N ARG A 666 -28.64 0.77 -55.51
CA ARG A 666 -28.84 -0.39 -56.41
C ARG A 666 -27.63 -0.69 -57.29
N GLU A 667 -26.71 0.26 -57.44
CA GLU A 667 -25.43 0.07 -58.15
C GLU A 667 -24.39 -0.72 -57.33
N HIS A 668 -24.66 -0.97 -56.04
CA HIS A 668 -23.73 -1.65 -55.13
C HIS A 668 -24.33 -2.86 -54.39
N PRO A 669 -25.05 -3.77 -55.06
CA PRO A 669 -25.79 -4.86 -54.42
C PRO A 669 -24.86 -5.87 -53.73
N ASP A 670 -23.64 -6.04 -54.24
CA ASP A 670 -22.58 -6.89 -53.69
C ASP A 670 -22.04 -6.38 -52.35
N ARG A 671 -22.18 -5.07 -52.07
CA ARG A 671 -21.64 -4.46 -50.84
C ARG A 671 -22.63 -4.48 -49.69
N HIS A 672 -23.90 -4.20 -49.97
CA HIS A 672 -24.93 -4.11 -48.93
C HIS A 672 -25.84 -5.35 -48.83
N LEU A 673 -25.91 -6.21 -49.86
CA LEU A 673 -26.66 -7.48 -49.85
C LEU A 673 -28.14 -7.37 -49.46
N ALA A 674 -28.73 -6.17 -49.51
CA ALA A 674 -30.12 -5.91 -49.11
C ALA A 674 -31.02 -5.94 -50.34
N ASP A 675 -32.18 -6.58 -50.25
CA ASP A 675 -33.08 -6.67 -51.38
C ASP A 675 -33.76 -5.32 -51.71
N GLY A 676 -34.09 -5.12 -52.99
CA GLY A 676 -34.61 -3.84 -53.48
C GLY A 676 -36.00 -3.48 -52.95
N ARG A 677 -36.81 -4.45 -52.49
CA ARG A 677 -38.12 -4.17 -51.87
C ARG A 677 -37.92 -3.70 -50.43
N PHE A 678 -37.08 -4.38 -49.67
CA PHE A 678 -36.68 -3.98 -48.32
C PHE A 678 -36.07 -2.57 -48.29
N LEU A 679 -35.15 -2.26 -49.20
CA LEU A 679 -34.54 -0.93 -49.26
C LEU A 679 -35.59 0.17 -49.50
N LYS A 680 -36.56 -0.07 -50.39
CA LYS A 680 -37.64 0.89 -50.69
C LYS A 680 -38.53 1.12 -49.46
N GLU A 681 -38.94 0.06 -48.77
CA GLU A 681 -39.73 0.14 -47.53
C GLU A 681 -38.95 0.77 -46.38
N TYR A 682 -37.66 0.45 -46.27
CA TYR A 682 -36.78 0.96 -45.24
C TYR A 682 -36.48 2.45 -45.44
N ALA A 683 -36.30 2.92 -46.68
CA ALA A 683 -36.09 4.32 -47.02
C ALA A 683 -37.29 5.22 -46.71
N ARG A 684 -38.53 4.72 -46.90
CA ARG A 684 -39.76 5.53 -46.80
C ARG A 684 -39.71 6.84 -47.61
N GLY A 685 -39.03 6.82 -48.76
CA GLY A 685 -38.87 7.99 -49.63
C GLY A 685 -37.71 8.92 -49.25
N GLU A 686 -36.97 8.64 -48.17
CA GLU A 686 -35.78 9.41 -47.78
C GLU A 686 -34.50 8.82 -48.35
N LYS A 687 -33.46 9.65 -48.48
CA LYS A 687 -32.10 9.18 -48.80
C LYS A 687 -31.50 8.46 -47.60
N LEU A 688 -30.64 7.46 -47.86
CA LEU A 688 -30.06 6.58 -46.84
C LEU A 688 -28.54 6.79 -46.73
N TYR A 689 -27.99 6.47 -45.57
CA TYR A 689 -26.56 6.47 -45.31
C TYR A 689 -26.03 5.05 -45.31
N VAL A 690 -24.75 4.91 -45.66
CA VAL A 690 -24.03 3.65 -45.62
C VAL A 690 -22.93 3.75 -44.57
N TRP A 691 -22.93 2.84 -43.62
CA TRP A 691 -21.79 2.63 -42.73
C TRP A 691 -20.84 1.64 -43.40
N GLU A 692 -19.60 2.07 -43.61
CA GLU A 692 -18.56 1.22 -44.20
C GLU A 692 -17.95 0.32 -43.14
N LEU A 693 -17.99 -0.98 -43.42
CA LEU A 693 -17.56 -2.05 -42.54
C LEU A 693 -16.20 -2.59 -42.99
N GLY A 694 -15.28 -2.70 -42.04
CA GLY A 694 -13.93 -3.24 -42.22
C GLY A 694 -13.83 -4.67 -41.74
N GLU A 695 -12.79 -4.96 -40.96
CA GLU A 695 -12.53 -6.30 -40.44
C GLU A 695 -13.68 -6.80 -39.57
N ALA A 696 -14.14 -8.02 -39.84
CA ALA A 696 -15.23 -8.67 -39.13
C ALA A 696 -14.79 -9.99 -38.52
N ARG A 697 -15.28 -10.29 -37.31
CA ARG A 697 -15.03 -11.55 -36.61
C ARG A 697 -16.34 -12.08 -36.04
N LYS A 698 -16.74 -13.25 -36.52
CA LYS A 698 -17.85 -14.04 -35.95
C LYS A 698 -17.42 -14.66 -34.63
N PHE A 699 -18.27 -14.53 -33.60
CA PHE A 699 -18.10 -15.30 -32.39
C PHE A 699 -18.56 -16.73 -32.64
N HIS A 700 -17.79 -17.70 -32.16
CA HIS A 700 -18.14 -19.11 -32.31
C HIS A 700 -19.46 -19.45 -31.57
N GLU A 701 -19.69 -18.83 -30.40
CA GLU A 701 -20.98 -18.82 -29.71
C GLU A 701 -21.39 -17.38 -29.39
N PRO A 702 -22.65 -16.98 -29.64
CA PRO A 702 -23.11 -15.63 -29.34
C PRO A 702 -23.14 -15.34 -27.84
N VAL A 703 -22.68 -14.15 -27.43
CA VAL A 703 -22.67 -13.70 -26.03
C VAL A 703 -24.03 -13.10 -25.67
N GLU A 704 -24.69 -13.64 -24.65
CA GLU A 704 -25.97 -13.12 -24.17
C GLU A 704 -25.79 -11.78 -23.44
N PHE A 705 -26.72 -10.85 -23.62
CA PHE A 705 -26.72 -9.57 -22.91
C PHE A 705 -28.16 -9.15 -22.54
N GLU A 706 -28.32 -8.50 -21.39
CA GLU A 706 -29.61 -7.93 -21.00
C GLU A 706 -29.82 -6.54 -21.62
N PRO A 707 -30.80 -6.36 -22.52
CA PRO A 707 -31.06 -5.06 -23.13
C PRO A 707 -31.68 -4.07 -22.13
N GLN A 708 -31.12 -2.86 -22.04
CA GLN A 708 -31.74 -1.76 -21.30
C GLN A 708 -32.94 -1.18 -22.07
N ARG A 709 -34.04 -0.87 -21.36
CA ARG A 709 -35.26 -0.28 -21.95
C ARG A 709 -34.93 1.04 -22.66
N GLY A 710 -35.33 1.17 -23.92
CA GLY A 710 -35.23 2.42 -24.72
C GLY A 710 -34.14 2.48 -25.80
N GLN A 711 -33.21 1.51 -25.87
CA GLN A 711 -32.13 1.51 -26.87
C GLN A 711 -32.59 0.86 -28.20
N ARG A 712 -32.70 1.66 -29.29
CA ARG A 712 -33.25 1.20 -30.58
C ARG A 712 -32.20 0.75 -31.61
N THR A 713 -31.03 1.42 -31.69
CA THR A 713 -30.01 1.14 -32.73
C THR A 713 -28.64 0.82 -32.14
N TRP A 714 -28.13 1.69 -31.26
CA TRP A 714 -26.90 1.49 -30.53
C TRP A 714 -27.19 0.88 -29.17
N ILE A 715 -26.41 -0.13 -28.82
CA ILE A 715 -26.51 -0.88 -27.57
C ILE A 715 -25.20 -0.73 -26.82
N ARG A 716 -25.30 -0.49 -25.51
CA ARG A 716 -24.13 -0.48 -24.64
C ARG A 716 -23.85 -1.91 -24.17
N LEU A 717 -22.71 -2.48 -24.57
CA LEU A 717 -22.35 -3.88 -24.24
C LEU A 717 -21.56 -3.98 -22.93
N ARG A 718 -20.95 -2.88 -22.45
CA ARG A 718 -20.28 -2.80 -21.14
C ARG A 718 -21.01 -1.82 -20.23
N ARG A 719 -21.39 -2.20 -19.00
CA ARG A 719 -21.92 -1.25 -17.99
C ARG A 719 -20.86 -0.16 -17.71
N LYS A 720 -21.30 1.08 -17.44
CA LYS A 720 -20.41 2.17 -16.98
C LYS A 720 -19.63 1.64 -15.76
N GLY A 721 -18.32 1.48 -15.90
CA GLY A 721 -17.48 0.74 -14.96
C GLY A 721 -16.12 0.34 -15.53
N TYR A 722 -15.95 0.42 -16.85
CA TYR A 722 -14.65 0.26 -17.52
C TYR A 722 -14.32 1.53 -18.32
N ARG A 723 -14.06 2.63 -17.60
CA ARG A 723 -13.28 3.78 -18.09
C ARG A 723 -12.30 4.18 -17.00
N ARG A 724 -11.06 4.45 -17.39
CA ARG A 724 -10.06 5.17 -16.59
C ARG A 724 -10.72 6.46 -16.06
N GLY A 725 -10.70 6.63 -14.75
CA GLY A 725 -11.05 7.87 -14.04
C GLY A 725 -12.49 8.36 -14.24
N GLU A 726 -13.39 8.05 -13.30
CA GLU A 726 -14.48 8.94 -12.87
C GLU A 726 -15.18 8.33 -11.64
N SER A 727 -15.34 9.15 -10.60
CA SER A 727 -15.85 8.83 -9.27
C SER A 727 -17.35 8.52 -9.23
N SER A 728 -17.77 7.74 -8.23
CA SER A 728 -19.14 7.26 -8.05
C SER A 728 -19.92 8.13 -7.05
N GLU A 729 -20.52 9.21 -7.51
CA GLU A 729 -21.66 9.85 -6.85
C GLU A 729 -22.79 9.94 -7.87
N ASP A 730 -23.71 8.96 -7.90
CA ASP A 730 -25.06 9.11 -8.50
C ASP A 730 -25.95 7.83 -8.47
N VAL A 731 -25.69 6.84 -7.59
CA VAL A 731 -26.48 5.57 -7.55
C VAL A 731 -27.31 5.41 -6.26
N THR A 732 -27.75 6.51 -5.64
CA THR A 732 -28.68 6.46 -4.48
C THR A 732 -30.00 7.21 -4.69
N ARG A 733 -30.36 7.54 -5.94
CA ARG A 733 -31.70 8.06 -6.28
C ARG A 733 -32.31 7.27 -7.43
N ASN A 734 -32.85 6.09 -7.13
CA ASN A 734 -34.07 5.54 -7.75
C ASN A 734 -34.25 4.08 -7.29
N GLY A 735 -35.07 3.90 -6.26
CA GLY A 735 -35.47 2.62 -5.70
C GLY A 735 -36.46 2.83 -4.57
N ALA A 736 -37.59 3.48 -4.89
CA ALA A 736 -38.84 3.38 -4.16
C ALA A 736 -39.75 2.41 -4.92
#